data_AF-A0A151Z6L8-F1
#
_entry.id   AF-A0A151Z6L8-F1
#
_cell.length_a   1.000
_cell.length_b   1.000
_cell.length_c   1.000
_cell.angle_alpha   90.00
_cell.angle_beta   90.00
_cell.angle_gamma   90.00
#
_symmetry.space_group_name_H-M   'P 1'
#
loop_
_entity.id
_entity.type
_entity.pdbx_description
1 polymer ?
#
loop_
_entity_poly.entity_id
_entity_poly.type
_entity_poly.pdbx_seq_one_letter_code
_entity_poly.pdbx_strand_id
1 'polypeptide(L)'
;MDEVLEIIADSVSSLVIAITESEEKNTLFGDMVPGVELIQKAVNGMAEAAEETLQMVDDEFKGQLEQISKELKNKSQELYNNACKARDDPWNRVPQKDAIKSAKAILQNVVILVLIEEQSNIKVLVNIAKKAAEGIRRMDEIENTKQLDIMIGDVILLQNELVKRSKVRAEGSHNPDLRLKLEESSVQVQLLSEQHQRACRQVCTSPNDSSLKSNRNELSVQLLSAIDDVIYTIKQIFASNTKFVDLAFKWKPVKTMAEDEVIIASQHLIDNLRLLPKAIQDGRGPEAAREIVNNANIQISNALVVANRCEDPVKKKMILRNIEELKKLTPQLIAAMKPVLANPNDQEAKKALDKLIYSTQKASENLATAVSSSPSEIVAASGASLAREMDSLQDAIARGDKERAEIILANLGPTIDRHIEMAQALLDTITDPALRHQIKTAIDKLQMLKPKIIETAQVAINNPQDKEAQKKLGTLISEAKSAIKDISQPYEMVSALNNKLHQDLDNLLKTIDEGGPDMQFKGVQYAKEIAADIKKQIEEAEAYANSLSDPKRKKEILDAVERLKQLSPQLLEAIKQVLANPQDKEARKRLEQLVGQVKEASSHLAQVVQPTADELKMEKTKRDLAYTKFTTPQPVPQPVQPPTKLKVEGPVNKAVFVAAEEVASAMEAKVRDGTPLGQLVSYSDDIAQAMAELSSYAAKGDVKGMIMAARKIADCIKQVQANAKKISDNCIDPRLKSAVQNYSDCGGNFSTQLKILCAVKSGSDDGPAAEEQLVTCARGLSSAVINIVKSAESAILKSKK
;
A
#
# COMPACT_ATOMS: atom_id res chain seq x y z
N MET A 1 15.64 7.39 20.62
CA MET A 1 15.89 7.12 19.19
C MET A 1 15.85 8.42 18.40
N ASP A 2 14.78 9.20 18.49
CA ASP A 2 14.71 10.55 17.91
C ASP A 2 15.82 11.49 18.38
N GLU A 3 16.20 11.44 19.67
CA GLU A 3 17.32 12.23 20.20
C GLU A 3 18.65 11.88 19.54
N VAL A 4 18.90 10.60 19.23
CA VAL A 4 20.14 10.14 18.59
C VAL A 4 20.17 10.54 17.12
N LEU A 5 19.04 10.39 16.43
CA LEU A 5 18.86 10.88 15.06
C LEU A 5 19.04 12.39 14.97
N GLU A 6 18.50 13.15 15.92
CA GLU A 6 18.65 14.61 15.98
C GLU A 6 20.11 15.02 16.22
N ILE A 7 20.82 14.38 17.15
CA ILE A 7 22.24 14.63 17.42
C ILE A 7 23.10 14.36 16.17
N ILE A 8 22.85 13.25 15.48
CA ILE A 8 23.59 12.89 14.26
C ILE A 8 23.25 13.87 13.15
N ALA A 9 21.97 14.21 12.94
CA ALA A 9 21.54 15.17 11.92
C ALA A 9 22.10 16.58 12.15
N ASP A 10 22.13 17.05 13.39
CA ASP A 10 22.69 18.35 13.76
C ASP A 10 24.22 18.36 13.56
N SER A 11 24.89 17.25 13.84
CA SER A 11 26.34 17.11 13.62
C SER A 11 26.69 17.10 12.13
N VAL A 12 25.97 16.32 11.32
CA VAL A 12 26.09 16.27 9.85
C VAL A 12 25.83 17.66 9.25
N SER A 13 24.76 18.33 9.69
CA SER A 13 24.41 19.68 9.24
C SER A 13 25.50 20.70 9.53
N SER A 14 26.08 20.64 10.73
CA SER A 14 27.14 21.57 11.16
C SER A 14 28.42 21.36 10.34
N LEU A 15 28.74 20.09 10.04
CA LEU A 15 29.87 19.72 9.19
C LEU A 15 29.71 20.27 7.77
N VAL A 16 28.53 20.09 7.15
CA VAL A 16 28.23 20.59 5.80
C VAL A 16 28.32 22.12 5.74
N ILE A 17 27.74 22.83 6.71
CA ILE A 17 27.81 24.29 6.78
C ILE A 17 29.26 24.75 6.88
N ALA A 18 30.03 24.18 7.82
CA ALA A 18 31.41 24.61 8.05
C ALA A 18 32.30 24.39 6.82
N ILE A 19 32.11 23.30 6.09
CA ILE A 19 32.86 23.02 4.86
C ILE A 19 32.46 24.03 3.78
N THR A 20 31.16 24.25 3.58
CA THR A 20 30.63 25.21 2.58
C THR A 20 31.12 26.63 2.87
N GLU A 21 31.12 27.07 4.13
CA GLU A 21 31.65 28.39 4.50
C GLU A 21 33.14 28.54 4.25
N SER A 22 33.91 27.49 4.52
CA SER A 22 35.35 27.51 4.28
C SER A 22 35.68 27.53 2.78
N GLU A 23 34.83 26.93 1.94
CA GLU A 23 34.93 27.01 0.48
C GLU A 23 34.54 28.42 -0.02
N GLU A 24 33.42 28.97 0.42
CA GLU A 24 32.93 30.31 0.03
C GLU A 24 33.91 31.43 0.40
N LYS A 25 34.44 31.39 1.62
CA LYS A 25 35.34 32.43 2.16
C LYS A 25 36.81 32.17 1.80
N ASN A 26 37.11 31.05 1.15
CA ASN A 26 38.46 30.56 0.89
C ASN A 26 39.35 30.56 2.15
N THR A 27 38.79 30.09 3.27
CA THR A 27 39.48 30.00 4.56
C THR A 27 39.86 28.56 4.89
N LEU A 28 40.83 28.41 5.79
CA LEU A 28 41.18 27.12 6.39
C LEU A 28 39.97 26.52 7.09
N PHE A 29 39.72 25.24 6.84
CA PHE A 29 38.71 24.47 7.55
C PHE A 29 39.27 24.02 8.91
N GLY A 30 38.45 24.06 9.97
CA GLY A 30 38.85 23.72 11.34
C GLY A 30 39.00 22.21 11.56
N ASP A 31 39.64 21.80 12.66
CA ASP A 31 39.76 20.37 13.00
C ASP A 31 38.39 19.77 13.36
N MET A 32 37.90 18.84 12.52
CA MET A 32 36.64 18.14 12.72
C MET A 32 36.79 16.82 13.48
N VAL A 33 38.02 16.34 13.74
CA VAL A 33 38.27 15.03 14.37
C VAL A 33 37.55 14.88 15.72
N PRO A 34 37.59 15.86 16.65
CA PRO A 34 36.88 15.72 17.93
C PRO A 34 35.36 15.56 17.78
N GLY A 35 34.75 16.25 16.81
CA GLY A 35 33.32 16.11 16.52
C GLY A 35 32.99 14.76 15.88
N VAL A 36 33.87 14.28 15.00
CA VAL A 36 33.71 12.98 14.33
C VAL A 36 33.89 11.81 15.31
N GLU A 37 34.79 11.91 16.29
CA GLU A 37 34.94 10.90 17.35
C GLU A 37 33.66 10.73 18.18
N LEU A 38 32.92 11.82 18.45
CA LEU A 38 31.63 11.76 19.13
C LEU A 38 30.58 11.05 18.27
N ILE A 39 30.52 11.34 16.97
CA ILE A 39 29.62 10.66 16.03
C ILE A 39 29.98 9.16 15.97
N GLN A 40 31.26 8.84 15.84
CA GLN A 40 31.74 7.47 15.76
C GLN A 40 31.38 6.67 17.02
N LYS A 41 31.57 7.25 18.20
CA LYS A 41 31.19 6.63 19.47
C LYS A 41 29.68 6.37 19.55
N ALA A 42 28.85 7.34 19.16
CA ALA A 42 27.40 7.20 19.17
C ALA A 42 26.90 6.14 18.18
N VAL A 43 27.45 6.11 16.96
CA VAL A 43 27.08 5.17 15.91
C VAL A 43 27.51 3.75 16.25
N ASN A 44 28.74 3.57 16.75
CA ASN A 44 29.24 2.25 17.13
C ASN A 44 28.44 1.67 18.30
N GLY A 45 28.17 2.47 19.34
CA GLY A 45 27.34 2.03 20.47
C GLY A 45 25.92 1.65 20.04
N MET A 46 25.35 2.34 19.05
CA MET A 46 24.05 1.98 18.48
C MET A 46 24.09 0.69 17.68
N ALA A 47 25.10 0.49 16.84
CA ALA A 47 25.27 -0.75 16.07
C ALA A 47 25.52 -1.96 16.99
N GLU A 48 26.27 -1.77 18.08
CA GLU A 48 26.46 -2.79 19.12
C GLU A 48 25.16 -3.11 19.85
N ALA A 49 24.39 -2.10 20.25
CA ALA A 49 23.08 -2.31 20.88
C ALA A 49 22.09 -3.04 19.94
N ALA A 50 22.11 -2.74 18.64
CA ALA A 50 21.31 -3.46 17.65
C ALA A 50 21.75 -4.93 17.51
N GLU A 51 23.06 -5.19 17.53
CA GLU A 51 23.60 -6.56 17.53
C GLU A 51 23.23 -7.34 18.81
N GLU A 52 23.22 -6.69 19.97
CA GLU A 52 22.80 -7.31 21.24
C GLU A 52 21.31 -7.69 21.26
N THR A 53 20.47 -6.97 20.52
CA THR A 53 19.02 -7.22 20.46
C THR A 53 18.60 -8.22 19.36
N LEU A 54 19.54 -8.77 18.59
CA LEU A 54 19.27 -9.72 17.49
C LEU A 54 18.38 -10.91 17.90
N GLN A 55 18.47 -11.38 19.14
CA GLN A 55 17.65 -12.49 19.62
C GLN A 55 16.16 -12.14 19.77
N MET A 56 15.84 -10.85 19.91
CA MET A 56 14.47 -10.34 20.05
C MET A 56 13.85 -9.93 18.71
N VAL A 57 14.64 -9.97 17.64
CA VAL A 57 14.27 -9.57 16.28
C VAL A 57 13.66 -10.75 15.53
N ASP A 58 12.64 -10.50 14.71
CA ASP A 58 12.03 -11.52 13.85
C ASP A 58 13.03 -12.01 12.79
N ASP A 59 13.03 -13.32 12.51
CA ASP A 59 14.06 -13.98 11.70
C ASP A 59 14.27 -13.37 10.32
N GLU A 60 13.22 -12.80 9.71
CA GLU A 60 13.29 -12.15 8.40
C GLU A 60 14.20 -10.92 8.40
N PHE A 61 14.30 -10.22 9.55
CA PHE A 61 15.01 -8.95 9.65
C PHE A 61 16.44 -9.08 10.19
N LYS A 62 16.80 -10.23 10.78
CA LYS A 62 18.13 -10.43 11.39
C LYS A 62 19.28 -10.17 10.43
N GLY A 63 19.23 -10.73 9.22
CA GLY A 63 20.27 -10.53 8.22
C GLY A 63 20.39 -9.08 7.74
N GLN A 64 19.26 -8.36 7.65
CA GLN A 64 19.25 -6.94 7.28
C GLN A 64 19.84 -6.07 8.40
N LEU A 65 19.48 -6.37 9.66
CA LEU A 65 20.00 -5.67 10.83
C LEU A 65 21.51 -5.85 10.97
N GLU A 66 22.03 -7.08 10.85
CA GLU A 66 23.46 -7.38 10.88
C GLU A 66 24.23 -6.65 9.77
N GLN A 67 23.68 -6.66 8.56
CA GLN A 67 24.29 -5.96 7.43
C GLN A 67 24.37 -4.46 7.68
N ILE A 68 23.28 -3.84 8.11
CA ILE A 68 23.22 -2.39 8.35
C ILE A 68 24.10 -1.97 9.53
N SER A 69 24.15 -2.74 10.62
CA SER A 69 25.06 -2.51 11.75
C SER A 69 26.53 -2.54 11.30
N LYS A 70 26.90 -3.49 10.44
CA LYS A 70 28.26 -3.56 9.87
C LYS A 70 28.55 -2.39 8.94
N GLU A 71 27.60 -2.00 8.09
CA GLU A 71 27.75 -0.83 7.22
C GLU A 71 27.89 0.46 8.01
N LEU A 72 27.14 0.63 9.12
CA LEU A 72 27.26 1.77 10.03
C LEU A 72 28.67 1.88 10.63
N LYS A 73 29.21 0.79 11.16
CA LYS A 73 30.58 0.73 11.70
C LYS A 73 31.61 1.08 10.63
N ASN A 74 31.46 0.54 9.41
CA ASN A 74 32.36 0.84 8.30
C ASN A 74 32.31 2.32 7.88
N LYS A 75 31.11 2.90 7.73
CA LYS A 75 30.93 4.30 7.33
C LYS A 75 31.40 5.28 8.41
N SER A 76 31.19 4.92 9.67
CA SER A 76 31.74 5.61 10.83
C SER A 76 33.28 5.64 10.79
N GLN A 77 33.93 4.53 10.47
CA GLN A 77 35.39 4.48 10.31
C GLN A 77 35.88 5.26 9.08
N GLU A 78 35.17 5.20 7.96
CA GLU A 78 35.47 6.01 6.77
C GLU A 78 35.41 7.51 7.09
N LEU A 79 34.39 7.95 7.84
CA LEU A 79 34.24 9.33 8.28
C LEU A 79 35.45 9.78 9.12
N TYR A 80 35.87 8.97 10.10
CA TYR A 80 37.05 9.25 10.92
C TYR A 80 38.33 9.37 10.09
N ASN A 81 38.56 8.43 9.17
CA ASN A 81 39.73 8.44 8.31
C ASN A 81 39.76 9.69 7.40
N ASN A 82 38.61 10.10 6.88
CA ASN A 82 38.48 11.31 6.07
C ASN A 82 38.68 12.58 6.90
N ALA A 83 38.21 12.61 8.15
CA ALA A 83 38.46 13.69 9.09
C ALA A 83 39.95 13.87 9.41
N CYS A 84 40.67 12.77 9.67
CA CYS A 84 42.12 12.81 9.89
C CYS A 84 42.87 13.35 8.66
N LYS A 85 42.52 12.87 7.46
CA LYS A 85 43.10 13.39 6.21
C LYS A 85 42.80 14.88 5.99
N ALA A 86 41.60 15.33 6.34
CA ALA A 86 41.21 16.74 6.25
C ALA A 86 41.97 17.62 7.24
N ARG A 87 42.33 17.09 8.42
CA ARG A 87 43.16 17.78 9.42
C ARG A 87 44.62 17.86 8.96
N ASP A 88 45.14 16.77 8.40
CA ASP A 88 46.54 16.68 7.98
C ASP A 88 46.82 17.53 6.72
N ASP A 89 45.83 17.72 5.85
CA ASP A 89 45.86 18.63 4.70
C ASP A 89 44.59 19.52 4.62
N PRO A 90 44.54 20.63 5.38
CA PRO A 90 43.35 21.49 5.48
C PRO A 90 42.96 22.23 4.20
N TRP A 91 43.87 22.35 3.23
CA TRP A 91 43.62 22.98 1.94
C TRP A 91 43.01 22.01 0.93
N ASN A 92 43.16 20.70 1.15
CA ASN A 92 42.58 19.68 0.31
C ASN A 92 41.10 19.46 0.62
N ARG A 93 40.25 19.79 -0.36
CA ARG A 93 38.79 19.69 -0.24
C ARG A 93 38.25 18.27 -0.45
N VAL A 94 39.05 17.35 -0.98
CA VAL A 94 38.60 15.97 -1.27
C VAL A 94 38.25 15.23 0.02
N PRO A 95 39.12 15.16 1.05
CA PRO A 95 38.77 14.53 2.33
C PRO A 95 37.56 15.18 3.02
N GLN A 96 37.39 16.50 2.89
CA GLN A 96 36.24 17.23 3.45
C GLN A 96 34.92 16.80 2.77
N LYS A 97 34.91 16.70 1.44
CA LYS A 97 33.74 16.23 0.67
C LYS A 97 33.45 14.76 0.91
N ASP A 98 34.47 13.92 1.02
CA ASP A 98 34.27 12.50 1.33
C ASP A 98 33.81 12.27 2.78
N ALA A 99 34.22 13.13 3.73
CA ALA A 99 33.65 13.15 5.07
C ALA A 99 32.14 13.47 5.05
N ILE A 100 31.69 14.43 4.24
CA ILE A 100 30.25 14.71 4.07
C ILE A 100 29.51 13.47 3.54
N LYS A 101 30.04 12.79 2.53
CA LYS A 101 29.42 11.57 1.97
C LYS A 101 29.30 10.48 3.03
N SER A 102 30.35 10.23 3.80
CA SER A 102 30.32 9.23 4.88
C SER A 102 29.32 9.63 5.98
N ALA A 103 29.26 10.91 6.36
CA ALA A 103 28.33 11.42 7.36
C ALA A 103 26.85 11.30 6.90
N LYS A 104 26.56 11.55 5.62
CA LYS A 104 25.24 11.33 5.02
C LYS A 104 24.87 9.85 5.02
N ALA A 105 25.78 8.97 4.60
CA ALA A 105 25.54 7.53 4.59
C ALA A 105 25.26 6.99 6.00
N ILE A 106 25.97 7.49 7.02
CA ILE A 106 25.68 7.18 8.42
C ILE A 106 24.24 7.57 8.77
N LEU A 107 23.82 8.80 8.47
CA LEU A 107 22.46 9.26 8.76
C LEU A 107 21.38 8.40 8.08
N GLN A 108 21.60 8.01 6.82
CA GLN A 108 20.70 7.12 6.09
C GLN A 108 20.63 5.74 6.74
N ASN A 109 21.78 5.15 7.06
CA ASN A 109 21.84 3.81 7.64
C ASN A 109 21.29 3.77 9.07
N VAL A 110 21.42 4.84 9.85
CA VAL A 110 20.79 4.94 11.18
C VAL A 110 19.27 4.95 11.05
N VAL A 111 18.72 5.69 10.08
CA VAL A 111 17.27 5.68 9.82
C VAL A 111 16.79 4.28 9.42
N ILE A 112 17.54 3.59 8.54
CA ILE A 112 17.20 2.23 8.12
C ILE A 112 17.26 1.24 9.29
N LEU A 113 18.30 1.31 10.12
CA LEU A 113 18.45 0.47 11.32
C LEU A 113 17.22 0.57 12.22
N VAL A 114 16.83 1.81 12.52
CA VAL A 114 15.64 2.15 13.32
C VAL A 114 14.36 1.55 12.72
N LEU A 115 14.18 1.64 11.41
CA LEU A 115 13.01 1.07 10.74
C LEU A 115 12.95 -0.45 10.84
N ILE A 116 14.08 -1.11 10.64
CA ILE A 116 14.17 -2.58 10.70
C ILE A 116 13.78 -3.06 12.10
N GLU A 117 14.31 -2.41 13.15
CA GLU A 117 13.95 -2.71 14.54
C GLU A 117 12.47 -2.47 14.80
N GLU A 118 11.92 -1.34 14.36
CA GLU A 118 10.52 -0.98 14.50
C GLU A 118 9.58 -2.01 13.83
N GLN A 119 9.88 -2.40 12.60
CA GLN A 119 9.10 -3.39 11.85
C GLN A 119 9.16 -4.77 12.46
N SER A 120 10.36 -5.19 12.85
CA SER A 120 10.56 -6.44 13.57
C SER A 120 9.75 -6.47 14.86
N ASN A 121 9.83 -5.40 15.67
CA ASN A 121 9.09 -5.31 16.92
C ASN A 121 7.58 -5.42 16.72
N ILE A 122 7.04 -4.77 15.69
CA ILE A 122 5.63 -4.87 15.34
C ILE A 122 5.28 -6.27 14.88
N LYS A 123 6.09 -6.89 14.03
CA LYS A 123 5.85 -8.23 13.53
C LYS A 123 5.86 -9.26 14.66
N VAL A 124 6.80 -9.15 15.61
CA VAL A 124 6.84 -9.98 16.81
C VAL A 124 5.57 -9.79 17.66
N LEU A 125 5.18 -8.54 17.94
CA LEU A 125 3.95 -8.20 18.67
C LEU A 125 2.70 -8.80 18.00
N VAL A 126 2.61 -8.63 16.69
CA VAL A 126 1.56 -9.18 15.83
C VAL A 126 1.53 -10.71 15.89
N ASN A 127 2.69 -11.36 15.84
CA ASN A 127 2.80 -12.81 15.90
C ASN A 127 2.36 -13.35 17.26
N ILE A 128 2.70 -12.66 18.35
CA ILE A 128 2.22 -13.00 19.71
C ILE A 128 0.70 -12.87 19.75
N ALA A 129 0.14 -11.78 19.23
CA ALA A 129 -1.31 -11.56 19.17
C ALA A 129 -2.03 -12.65 18.36
N LYS A 130 -1.48 -13.05 17.21
CA LYS A 130 -1.99 -14.14 16.38
C LYS A 130 -1.97 -15.49 17.10
N LYS A 131 -0.86 -15.82 17.77
CA LYS A 131 -0.75 -17.05 18.56
C LYS A 131 -1.74 -17.05 19.74
N ALA A 132 -1.93 -15.91 20.40
CA ALA A 132 -2.92 -15.76 21.46
C ALA A 132 -4.35 -15.98 20.93
N ALA A 133 -4.70 -15.37 19.80
CA ALA A 133 -5.99 -15.53 19.14
C ALA A 133 -6.26 -16.99 18.70
N GLU A 134 -5.25 -17.66 18.14
CA GLU A 134 -5.34 -19.07 17.78
C GLU A 134 -5.54 -19.96 19.02
N GLY A 135 -4.80 -19.68 20.10
CA GLY A 135 -4.96 -20.37 21.37
C GLY A 135 -6.36 -20.20 21.97
N ILE A 136 -6.96 -19.00 21.88
CA ILE A 136 -8.36 -18.75 22.30
C ILE A 136 -9.33 -19.63 21.51
N ARG A 137 -9.18 -19.71 20.18
CA ARG A 137 -10.03 -20.57 19.35
C ARG A 137 -9.89 -22.05 19.71
N ARG A 138 -8.66 -22.51 19.95
CA ARG A 138 -8.41 -23.89 20.42
C ARG A 138 -9.02 -24.14 21.79
N MET A 139 -8.98 -23.17 22.71
CA MET A 139 -9.64 -23.29 24.02
C MET A 139 -11.15 -23.52 23.90
N ASP A 140 -11.81 -22.96 22.87
CA ASP A 140 -13.24 -23.15 22.65
C ASP A 140 -13.60 -24.56 22.14
N GLU A 141 -12.63 -25.31 21.63
CA GLU A 141 -12.80 -26.68 21.11
C GLU A 141 -12.47 -27.75 22.15
N ILE A 142 -11.81 -27.40 23.25
CA ILE A 142 -11.39 -28.37 24.28
C ILE A 142 -12.56 -28.69 25.21
N GLU A 143 -12.88 -29.97 25.31
CA GLU A 143 -13.92 -30.47 26.22
C GLU A 143 -13.34 -31.02 27.55
N ASN A 144 -12.05 -31.35 27.57
CA ASN A 144 -11.37 -31.94 28.74
C ASN A 144 -10.73 -30.87 29.62
N THR A 145 -11.12 -30.81 30.90
CA THR A 145 -10.62 -29.82 31.87
C THR A 145 -9.10 -29.81 32.03
N LYS A 146 -8.44 -30.98 32.05
CA LYS A 146 -6.98 -31.05 32.23
C LYS A 146 -6.22 -30.50 31.02
N GLN A 147 -6.72 -30.79 29.81
CA GLN A 147 -6.14 -30.24 28.57
C GLN A 147 -6.42 -28.74 28.46
N LEU A 148 -7.61 -28.31 28.91
CA LEU A 148 -7.98 -26.90 28.94
C LEU A 148 -7.06 -26.10 29.87
N ASP A 149 -6.78 -26.58 31.08
CA ASP A 149 -5.93 -25.86 32.03
C ASP A 149 -4.48 -25.69 31.52
N ILE A 150 -3.95 -26.66 30.78
CA ILE A 150 -2.64 -26.54 30.11
C ILE A 150 -2.70 -25.44 29.04
N MET A 151 -3.70 -25.49 28.16
CA MET A 151 -3.87 -24.49 27.10
C MET A 151 -4.10 -23.09 27.66
N ILE A 152 -4.88 -22.96 28.73
CA ILE A 152 -5.09 -21.70 29.45
C ILE A 152 -3.75 -21.14 29.92
N GLY A 153 -2.88 -21.97 30.49
CA GLY A 153 -1.53 -21.56 30.91
C GLY A 153 -0.72 -20.95 29.76
N ASP A 154 -0.68 -21.64 28.61
CA ASP A 154 0.04 -21.18 27.42
C ASP A 154 -0.54 -19.88 26.84
N VAL A 155 -1.87 -19.77 26.78
CA VAL A 155 -2.57 -18.58 26.27
C VAL A 155 -2.39 -17.37 27.19
N ILE A 156 -2.42 -17.57 28.51
CA ILE A 156 -2.16 -16.50 29.49
C ILE A 156 -0.75 -15.92 29.30
N LEU A 157 0.26 -16.77 29.09
CA LEU A 157 1.63 -16.32 28.86
C LEU A 157 1.71 -15.42 27.62
N LEU A 158 1.06 -15.82 26.52
CA LEU A 158 1.01 -15.04 25.28
C LEU A 158 0.27 -13.71 25.47
N GLN A 159 -0.87 -13.70 26.15
CA GLN A 159 -1.67 -12.50 26.38
C GLN A 159 -0.98 -11.51 27.32
N ASN A 160 -0.34 -11.99 28.39
CA ASN A 160 0.42 -11.13 29.29
C ASN A 160 1.60 -10.48 28.58
N GLU A 161 2.32 -11.24 27.75
CA GLU A 161 3.41 -10.70 26.94
C GLU A 161 2.88 -9.68 25.91
N LEU A 162 1.74 -9.96 25.27
CA LEU A 162 1.07 -9.02 24.36
C LEU A 162 0.74 -7.70 25.06
N VAL A 163 0.10 -7.75 26.23
CA VAL A 163 -0.28 -6.56 27.00
C VAL A 163 0.95 -5.78 27.44
N LYS A 164 1.98 -6.47 27.95
CA LYS A 164 3.23 -5.85 28.38
C LYS A 164 3.91 -5.11 27.23
N ARG A 165 4.09 -5.75 26.08
CA ARG A 165 4.72 -5.12 24.91
C ARG A 165 3.85 -4.02 24.31
N SER A 166 2.52 -4.15 24.36
CA SER A 166 1.60 -3.12 23.88
C SER A 166 1.67 -1.84 24.72
N LYS A 167 1.85 -1.94 26.04
CA LYS A 167 2.08 -0.78 26.92
C LYS A 167 3.38 -0.05 26.58
N VAL A 168 4.49 -0.78 26.44
CA VAL A 168 5.78 -0.19 26.02
C VAL A 168 5.66 0.49 24.65
N ARG A 169 4.90 -0.11 23.72
CA ARG A 169 4.63 0.50 22.42
C ARG A 169 3.80 1.79 22.51
N ALA A 170 2.82 1.83 23.41
CA ALA A 170 2.00 3.02 23.63
C ALA A 170 2.86 4.21 24.11
N GLU A 171 3.82 3.97 25.01
CA GLU A 171 4.78 4.97 25.48
C GLU A 171 5.62 5.56 24.33
N GLY A 172 5.98 4.75 23.34
CA GLY A 172 6.71 5.16 22.13
C GLY A 172 5.85 5.78 21.02
N SER A 173 4.53 5.90 21.19
CA SER A 173 3.66 6.56 20.20
C SER A 173 3.70 8.08 20.37
N HIS A 174 3.96 8.84 19.31
CA HIS A 174 3.82 10.31 19.33
C HIS A 174 2.36 10.77 19.16
N ASN A 175 1.44 9.85 18.86
CA ASN A 175 0.01 10.13 18.77
C ASN A 175 -0.70 9.70 20.06
N PRO A 176 -1.20 10.65 20.88
CA PRO A 176 -1.82 10.32 22.16
C PRO A 176 -3.21 9.69 22.02
N ASP A 177 -3.93 9.92 20.93
CA ASP A 177 -5.21 9.24 20.69
C ASP A 177 -4.98 7.74 20.44
N LEU A 178 -3.96 7.41 19.64
CA LEU A 178 -3.55 6.03 19.41
C LEU A 178 -2.93 5.38 20.65
N ARG A 179 -2.21 6.17 21.47
CA ARG A 179 -1.67 5.72 22.76
C ARG A 179 -2.79 5.29 23.70
N LEU A 180 -3.76 6.19 23.92
CA LEU A 180 -4.93 5.93 24.77
C LEU A 180 -5.70 4.71 24.27
N LYS A 181 -5.96 4.64 22.96
CA LYS A 181 -6.66 3.51 22.35
C LYS A 181 -5.92 2.19 22.57
N LEU A 182 -4.60 2.16 22.42
CA LEU A 182 -3.80 0.95 22.64
C LEU A 182 -3.81 0.52 24.12
N GLU A 183 -3.74 1.48 25.05
CA GLU A 183 -3.86 1.23 26.49
C GLU A 183 -5.23 0.66 26.85
N GLU A 184 -6.31 1.28 26.36
CA GLU A 184 -7.69 0.82 26.58
C GLU A 184 -7.91 -0.61 26.04
N SER A 185 -7.50 -0.87 24.79
CA SER A 185 -7.61 -2.21 24.20
C SER A 185 -6.77 -3.24 24.95
N SER A 186 -5.58 -2.87 25.44
CA SER A 186 -4.74 -3.77 26.25
C SER A 186 -5.41 -4.15 27.59
N VAL A 187 -6.10 -3.20 28.23
CA VAL A 187 -6.88 -3.45 29.45
C VAL A 187 -8.07 -4.36 29.15
N GLN A 188 -8.76 -4.14 28.03
CA GLN A 188 -9.87 -5.00 27.60
C GLN A 188 -9.44 -6.44 27.37
N VAL A 189 -8.29 -6.67 26.71
CA VAL A 189 -7.74 -8.03 26.51
C VAL A 189 -7.53 -8.73 27.85
N GLN A 190 -6.98 -8.02 28.85
CA GLN A 190 -6.75 -8.60 30.17
C GLN A 190 -8.07 -8.97 30.88
N LEU A 191 -9.04 -8.06 30.88
CA LEU A 191 -10.34 -8.28 31.53
C LEU A 191 -11.14 -9.42 30.87
N LEU A 192 -11.23 -9.40 29.54
CA LEU A 192 -11.99 -10.38 28.77
C LEU A 192 -11.34 -11.76 28.81
N SER A 193 -10.01 -11.83 28.90
CA SER A 193 -9.29 -13.09 29.05
C SER A 193 -9.69 -13.82 30.33
N GLU A 194 -9.71 -13.14 31.48
CA GLU A 194 -10.12 -13.76 32.74
C GLU A 194 -11.57 -14.28 32.70
N GLN A 195 -12.46 -13.52 32.05
CA GLN A 195 -13.85 -13.91 31.89
C GLN A 195 -14.01 -15.12 30.95
N HIS A 196 -13.33 -15.11 29.81
CA HIS A 196 -13.33 -16.21 28.84
C HIS A 196 -12.80 -17.50 29.46
N GLN A 197 -11.70 -17.45 30.22
CA GLN A 197 -11.15 -18.62 30.92
C GLN A 197 -12.16 -19.22 31.91
N ARG A 198 -12.86 -18.39 32.70
CA ARG A 198 -13.91 -18.85 33.62
C ARG A 198 -15.04 -19.52 32.85
N ALA A 199 -15.46 -18.93 31.73
CA ALA A 199 -16.51 -19.49 30.89
C ALA A 199 -16.09 -20.84 30.26
N CYS A 200 -14.85 -20.98 29.77
CA CYS A 200 -14.32 -22.25 29.26
C CYS A 200 -14.36 -23.34 30.34
N ARG A 201 -13.92 -23.03 31.57
CA ARG A 201 -13.97 -23.98 32.69
C ARG A 201 -15.41 -24.41 33.02
N GLN A 202 -16.34 -23.46 33.05
CA GLN A 202 -17.76 -23.74 33.29
C GLN A 202 -18.36 -24.68 32.24
N VAL A 203 -18.03 -24.46 30.96
CA VAL A 203 -18.48 -25.33 29.86
C VAL A 203 -17.90 -26.74 29.99
N CYS A 204 -16.61 -26.89 30.35
CA CYS A 204 -16.02 -28.22 30.61
C CYS A 204 -16.66 -28.94 31.80
N THR A 205 -17.06 -28.21 32.85
CA THR A 205 -17.76 -28.81 34.00
C THR A 205 -19.22 -29.12 33.75
N SER A 206 -19.85 -28.48 32.75
CA SER A 206 -21.27 -28.67 32.42
C SER A 206 -21.50 -28.62 30.90
N PRO A 207 -21.10 -29.68 30.15
CA PRO A 207 -21.04 -29.65 28.69
C PRO A 207 -22.41 -29.59 27.98
N ASN A 208 -23.50 -29.91 28.69
CA ASN A 208 -24.84 -29.94 28.12
C ASN A 208 -25.60 -28.61 28.28
N ASP A 209 -25.02 -27.62 28.96
CA ASP A 209 -25.66 -26.32 29.16
C ASP A 209 -25.43 -25.39 27.94
N SER A 210 -26.51 -25.13 27.21
CA SER A 210 -26.49 -24.25 26.04
C SER A 210 -26.23 -22.78 26.40
N SER A 211 -26.58 -22.35 27.61
CA SER A 211 -26.41 -20.96 28.05
C SER A 211 -24.93 -20.64 28.31
N LEU A 212 -24.21 -21.57 28.94
CA LEU A 212 -22.77 -21.46 29.19
C LEU A 212 -21.96 -21.45 27.89
N LYS A 213 -22.35 -22.28 26.91
CA LYS A 213 -21.74 -22.28 25.56
C LYS A 213 -21.95 -20.94 24.85
N SER A 214 -23.16 -20.38 24.93
CA SER A 214 -23.46 -19.07 24.34
C SER A 214 -22.61 -17.96 24.98
N ASN A 215 -22.54 -17.92 26.32
CA ASN A 215 -21.74 -16.94 27.05
C ASN A 215 -20.23 -17.06 26.73
N ARG A 216 -19.70 -18.28 26.68
CA ARG A 216 -18.30 -18.52 26.26
C ARG A 216 -18.04 -18.00 24.85
N ASN A 217 -18.92 -18.31 23.90
CA ASN A 217 -18.77 -17.86 22.51
C ASN A 217 -18.84 -16.33 22.39
N GLU A 218 -19.72 -15.67 23.15
CA GLU A 218 -19.79 -14.21 23.18
C GLU A 218 -18.50 -13.59 23.72
N LEU A 219 -17.98 -14.10 24.84
CA LEU A 219 -16.72 -13.65 25.42
C LEU A 219 -15.52 -13.92 24.49
N SER A 220 -15.51 -15.06 23.79
CA SER A 220 -14.48 -15.39 22.79
C SER A 220 -14.48 -14.38 21.65
N VAL A 221 -15.65 -14.04 21.10
CA VAL A 221 -15.78 -13.02 20.05
C VAL A 221 -15.31 -11.65 20.54
N GLN A 222 -15.70 -11.23 21.74
CA GLN A 222 -15.28 -9.96 22.32
C GLN A 222 -13.76 -9.90 22.54
N LEU A 223 -13.17 -10.98 23.07
CA LEU A 223 -11.73 -11.07 23.32
C LEU A 223 -10.92 -11.06 22.02
N LEU A 224 -11.36 -11.81 21.00
CA LEU A 224 -10.74 -11.79 19.67
C LEU A 224 -10.82 -10.38 19.06
N SER A 225 -11.97 -9.70 19.18
CA SER A 225 -12.12 -8.32 18.72
C SER A 225 -11.17 -7.36 19.43
N ALA A 226 -10.99 -7.50 20.74
CA ALA A 226 -10.05 -6.66 21.50
C ALA A 226 -8.58 -6.89 21.06
N ILE A 227 -8.20 -8.13 20.77
CA ILE A 227 -6.88 -8.46 20.21
C ILE A 227 -6.70 -7.85 18.81
N ASP A 228 -7.74 -7.88 17.98
CA ASP A 228 -7.73 -7.24 16.66
C ASP A 228 -7.60 -5.71 16.73
N ASP A 229 -8.20 -5.09 17.75
CA ASP A 229 -8.07 -3.65 18.02
C ASP A 229 -6.65 -3.29 18.49
N VAL A 230 -6.02 -4.13 19.32
CA VAL A 230 -4.59 -4.00 19.68
C VAL A 230 -3.73 -4.06 18.41
N ILE A 231 -3.89 -5.10 17.58
CA ILE A 231 -3.15 -5.25 16.32
C ILE A 231 -3.32 -4.04 15.41
N TYR A 232 -4.56 -3.57 15.25
CA TYR A 232 -4.86 -2.43 14.39
C TYR A 232 -4.20 -1.15 14.90
N THR A 233 -4.31 -0.90 16.21
CA THR A 233 -3.76 0.31 16.82
C THR A 233 -2.23 0.30 16.76
N ILE A 234 -1.57 -0.85 16.97
CA ILE A 234 -0.12 -1.01 16.77
C ILE A 234 0.29 -0.63 15.34
N LYS A 235 -0.44 -1.10 14.33
CA LYS A 235 -0.16 -0.75 12.92
C LYS A 235 -0.43 0.72 12.61
N GLN A 236 -1.44 1.33 13.20
CA GLN A 236 -1.69 2.75 13.02
C GLN A 236 -0.61 3.61 13.67
N ILE A 237 -0.09 3.20 14.84
CA ILE A 237 1.07 3.83 15.47
C ILE A 237 2.29 3.71 14.55
N PHE A 238 2.53 2.53 13.98
CA PHE A 238 3.60 2.35 12.99
C PHE A 238 3.43 3.27 11.79
N ALA A 239 2.29 3.22 11.11
CA ALA A 239 2.02 4.05 9.94
C ALA A 239 2.14 5.55 10.26
N SER A 240 1.72 5.97 11.46
CA SER A 240 1.90 7.35 11.95
C SER A 240 3.37 7.70 12.16
N ASN A 241 4.17 6.80 12.75
CA ASN A 241 5.57 7.03 13.07
C ASN A 241 6.48 6.91 11.83
N THR A 242 6.15 6.06 10.85
CA THR A 242 6.99 5.78 9.67
C THR A 242 6.54 6.47 8.38
N LYS A 243 5.42 7.23 8.39
CA LYS A 243 4.90 7.95 7.22
C LYS A 243 5.94 8.83 6.52
N PHE A 244 6.87 9.39 7.29
CA PHE A 244 7.99 10.19 6.78
C PHE A 244 9.05 9.34 6.08
N VAL A 245 9.33 8.14 6.59
CA VAL A 245 10.43 7.30 6.15
C VAL A 245 10.06 6.46 4.91
N ASP A 246 8.80 6.05 4.81
CA ASP A 246 8.23 5.40 3.62
C ASP A 246 8.39 6.28 2.36
N LEU A 247 8.13 7.58 2.50
CA LEU A 247 8.37 8.57 1.43
C LEU A 247 9.85 8.94 1.27
N ALA A 248 10.62 9.00 2.37
CA ALA A 248 12.02 9.41 2.37
C ALA A 248 13.00 8.39 1.72
N PHE A 249 12.68 7.09 1.80
CA PHE A 249 13.60 6.02 1.41
C PHE A 249 13.02 4.97 0.45
N LYS A 250 11.84 5.23 -0.15
CA LYS A 250 11.13 4.30 -1.05
C LYS A 250 10.93 2.90 -0.42
N TRP A 251 10.57 2.88 0.86
CA TRP A 251 10.33 1.63 1.57
C TRP A 251 8.88 1.18 1.33
N LYS A 252 8.65 -0.11 1.05
CA LYS A 252 7.29 -0.65 0.84
C LYS A 252 6.70 -1.04 2.20
N PRO A 253 5.56 -0.47 2.62
CA PRO A 253 4.91 -0.89 3.83
C PRO A 253 4.55 -2.39 3.76
N VAL A 254 4.69 -3.08 4.89
CA VAL A 254 4.19 -4.45 5.06
C VAL A 254 2.69 -4.42 4.76
N LYS A 255 2.23 -5.33 3.88
CA LYS A 255 0.80 -5.58 3.63
C LYS A 255 0.07 -5.66 4.97
N THR A 256 -1.11 -5.06 5.08
CA THR A 256 -1.82 -5.12 6.37
C THR A 256 -2.21 -6.57 6.63
N MET A 257 -2.05 -7.10 7.87
CA MET A 257 -2.48 -8.49 8.15
C MET A 257 -3.92 -8.79 7.74
N ALA A 258 -4.82 -7.79 7.70
CA ALA A 258 -6.18 -7.98 7.22
C ALA A 258 -6.21 -8.22 5.68
N GLU A 259 -5.33 -7.55 4.92
CA GLU A 259 -5.13 -7.84 3.49
C GLU A 259 -4.55 -9.26 3.28
N ASP A 260 -3.56 -9.66 4.08
CA ASP A 260 -3.00 -11.01 4.02
C ASP A 260 -4.00 -12.08 4.45
N GLU A 261 -4.81 -11.82 5.47
CA GLU A 261 -5.86 -12.73 5.94
C GLU A 261 -7.01 -12.86 4.94
N VAL A 262 -7.29 -11.84 4.11
CA VAL A 262 -8.20 -11.98 2.96
C VAL A 262 -7.59 -12.91 1.91
N ILE A 263 -6.29 -12.79 1.63
CA ILE A 263 -5.59 -13.64 0.64
C ILE A 263 -5.54 -15.09 1.14
N ILE A 264 -5.18 -15.31 2.41
CA ILE A 264 -5.14 -16.65 3.03
C ILE A 264 -6.53 -17.28 3.06
N ALA A 265 -7.56 -16.52 3.47
CA ALA A 265 -8.94 -17.02 3.45
C ALA A 265 -9.42 -17.33 2.02
N SER A 266 -9.01 -16.54 1.03
CA SER A 266 -9.25 -16.82 -0.39
C SER A 266 -8.63 -18.15 -0.82
N GLN A 267 -7.37 -18.40 -0.45
CA GLN A 267 -6.68 -19.65 -0.76
C GLN A 267 -7.42 -20.86 -0.15
N HIS A 268 -7.77 -20.80 1.14
CA HIS A 268 -8.53 -21.86 1.81
C HIS A 268 -9.93 -22.07 1.22
N LEU A 269 -10.62 -21.00 0.83
CA LEU A 269 -11.91 -21.10 0.17
C LEU A 269 -11.78 -21.81 -1.19
N ILE A 270 -10.80 -21.40 -2.00
CA ILE A 270 -10.54 -21.98 -3.32
C ILE A 270 -10.19 -23.46 -3.19
N ASP A 271 -9.30 -23.82 -2.26
CA ASP A 271 -8.89 -25.20 -2.02
C ASP A 271 -10.11 -26.06 -1.60
N ASN A 272 -10.96 -25.56 -0.70
CA ASN A 272 -12.17 -26.29 -0.28
C ASN A 272 -13.21 -26.41 -1.41
N LEU A 273 -13.38 -25.37 -2.23
CA LEU A 273 -14.25 -25.39 -3.42
C LEU A 273 -13.76 -26.43 -4.46
N ARG A 274 -12.44 -26.61 -4.59
CA ARG A 274 -11.84 -27.63 -5.48
C ARG A 274 -12.05 -29.04 -4.97
N LEU A 275 -11.89 -29.27 -3.66
CA LEU A 275 -12.02 -30.59 -3.05
C LEU A 275 -13.48 -31.04 -2.91
N LEU A 276 -14.44 -30.14 -3.06
CA LEU A 276 -15.85 -30.40 -2.85
C LEU A 276 -16.41 -31.60 -3.63
N PRO A 277 -16.19 -31.75 -4.95
CA PRO A 277 -16.73 -32.88 -5.69
C PRO A 277 -16.23 -34.24 -5.17
N LYS A 278 -14.97 -34.31 -4.72
CA LYS A 278 -14.38 -35.51 -4.12
C LYS A 278 -14.95 -35.76 -2.73
N ALA A 279 -15.12 -34.71 -1.91
CA ALA A 279 -15.76 -34.83 -0.60
C ALA A 279 -17.21 -35.32 -0.69
N ILE A 280 -17.95 -34.93 -1.73
CA ILE A 280 -19.30 -35.44 -2.00
C ILE A 280 -19.27 -36.94 -2.32
N GLN A 281 -18.30 -37.40 -3.12
CA GLN A 281 -18.13 -38.83 -3.43
C GLN A 281 -17.75 -39.66 -2.20
N ASP A 282 -16.93 -39.09 -1.32
CA ASP A 282 -16.48 -39.71 -0.06
C ASP A 282 -17.56 -39.68 1.06
N GLY A 283 -18.75 -39.14 0.79
CA GLY A 283 -19.82 -38.99 1.80
C GLY A 283 -19.63 -37.85 2.81
N ARG A 284 -18.57 -37.03 2.66
CA ARG A 284 -18.24 -35.85 3.50
C ARG A 284 -18.77 -34.53 2.93
N GLY A 285 -19.65 -34.60 1.94
CA GLY A 285 -20.21 -33.43 1.26
C GLY A 285 -20.84 -32.36 2.19
N PRO A 286 -21.61 -32.72 3.23
CA PRO A 286 -22.19 -31.74 4.16
C PRO A 286 -21.16 -31.01 5.03
N GLU A 287 -20.06 -31.67 5.39
CA GLU A 287 -18.96 -31.07 6.17
C GLU A 287 -18.16 -30.09 5.30
N ALA A 288 -17.77 -30.53 4.10
CA ALA A 288 -17.10 -29.68 3.12
C ALA A 288 -17.94 -28.44 2.75
N ALA A 289 -19.27 -28.60 2.64
CA ALA A 289 -20.19 -27.48 2.43
C ALA A 289 -20.12 -26.42 3.55
N ARG A 290 -20.09 -26.87 4.82
CA ARG A 290 -19.97 -25.98 5.97
C ARG A 290 -18.64 -25.24 5.98
N GLU A 291 -17.54 -25.93 5.69
CA GLU A 291 -16.22 -25.30 5.63
C GLU A 291 -16.10 -24.26 4.51
N ILE A 292 -16.66 -24.53 3.34
CA ILE A 292 -16.69 -23.55 2.23
C ILE A 292 -17.44 -22.29 2.64
N VAL A 293 -18.62 -22.44 3.26
CA VAL A 293 -19.40 -21.29 3.75
C VAL A 293 -18.64 -20.55 4.85
N ASN A 294 -17.97 -21.27 5.74
CA ASN A 294 -17.17 -20.65 6.79
C ASN A 294 -16.01 -19.83 6.20
N ASN A 295 -15.23 -20.40 5.28
CA ASN A 295 -14.11 -19.72 4.63
C ASN A 295 -14.56 -18.52 3.80
N ALA A 296 -15.70 -18.61 3.11
CA ALA A 296 -16.30 -17.47 2.43
C ALA A 296 -16.68 -16.35 3.40
N ASN A 297 -17.32 -16.69 4.52
CA ASN A 297 -17.67 -15.71 5.56
C ASN A 297 -16.44 -15.09 6.22
N ILE A 298 -15.38 -15.86 6.46
CA ILE A 298 -14.09 -15.37 6.99
C ILE A 298 -13.48 -14.39 5.99
N GLN A 299 -13.39 -14.75 4.70
CA GLN A 299 -12.84 -13.86 3.67
C GLN A 299 -13.65 -12.56 3.58
N ILE A 300 -14.98 -12.65 3.61
CA ILE A 300 -15.90 -11.49 3.62
C ILE A 300 -15.68 -10.62 4.86
N SER A 301 -15.57 -11.22 6.05
CA SER A 301 -15.37 -10.51 7.31
C SER A 301 -14.04 -9.77 7.31
N ASN A 302 -12.96 -10.44 6.92
CA ASN A 302 -11.63 -9.85 6.83
C ASN A 302 -11.62 -8.71 5.80
N ALA A 303 -12.29 -8.90 4.66
CA ALA A 303 -12.38 -7.85 3.64
C ALA A 303 -13.24 -6.66 4.08
N LEU A 304 -14.29 -6.87 4.89
CA LEU A 304 -15.07 -5.78 5.50
C LEU A 304 -14.21 -4.97 6.47
N VAL A 305 -13.34 -5.63 7.22
CA VAL A 305 -12.37 -4.97 8.10
C VAL A 305 -11.40 -4.13 7.26
N VAL A 306 -10.86 -4.66 6.15
CA VAL A 306 -10.02 -3.88 5.22
C VAL A 306 -10.80 -2.68 4.66
N ALA A 307 -12.03 -2.88 4.17
CA ALA A 307 -12.84 -1.82 3.59
C ALA A 307 -13.18 -0.72 4.61
N ASN A 308 -13.51 -1.08 5.85
CA ASN A 308 -13.83 -0.11 6.91
C ASN A 308 -12.61 0.71 7.34
N ARG A 309 -11.42 0.12 7.26
CA ARG A 309 -10.13 0.73 7.61
C ARG A 309 -9.45 1.43 6.41
N CYS A 310 -10.02 1.32 5.21
CA CYS A 310 -9.48 1.94 4.00
C CYS A 310 -9.84 3.44 3.96
N GLU A 311 -8.82 4.29 3.97
CA GLU A 311 -8.98 5.76 3.86
C GLU A 311 -9.38 6.21 2.45
N ASP A 312 -8.99 5.44 1.42
CA ASP A 312 -9.36 5.73 0.04
C ASP A 312 -10.83 5.34 -0.21
N PRO A 313 -11.73 6.32 -0.44
CA PRO A 313 -13.15 6.05 -0.61
C PRO A 313 -13.45 5.20 -1.87
N VAL A 314 -12.59 5.28 -2.88
CA VAL A 314 -12.75 4.57 -4.16
C VAL A 314 -12.27 3.13 -4.02
N LYS A 315 -11.10 2.90 -3.43
CA LYS A 315 -10.64 1.54 -3.08
C LYS A 315 -11.65 0.85 -2.17
N LYS A 316 -12.16 1.55 -1.15
CA LYS A 316 -13.23 1.07 -0.27
C LYS A 316 -14.47 0.62 -1.04
N LYS A 317 -14.98 1.45 -1.96
CA LYS A 317 -16.16 1.13 -2.78
C LYS A 317 -15.93 -0.11 -3.66
N MET A 318 -14.74 -0.25 -4.25
CA MET A 318 -14.36 -1.43 -5.04
C MET A 318 -14.30 -2.71 -4.20
N ILE A 319 -13.73 -2.64 -2.99
CA ILE A 319 -13.68 -3.80 -2.08
C ILE A 319 -15.10 -4.19 -1.65
N LEU A 320 -15.93 -3.23 -1.25
CA LEU A 320 -17.33 -3.48 -0.85
C LEU A 320 -18.15 -4.15 -1.96
N ARG A 321 -17.93 -3.77 -3.22
CA ARG A 321 -18.59 -4.43 -4.36
C ARG A 321 -18.18 -5.89 -4.51
N ASN A 322 -16.89 -6.20 -4.42
CA ASN A 322 -16.43 -7.59 -4.51
C ASN A 322 -16.93 -8.42 -3.31
N ILE A 323 -17.07 -7.80 -2.13
CA ILE A 323 -17.71 -8.42 -0.97
C ILE A 323 -19.18 -8.76 -1.25
N GLU A 324 -19.94 -7.84 -1.86
CA GLU A 324 -21.35 -8.08 -2.21
C GLU A 324 -21.51 -9.21 -3.23
N GLU A 325 -20.61 -9.29 -4.22
CA GLU A 325 -20.61 -10.36 -5.21
C GLU A 325 -20.38 -11.73 -4.55
N LEU A 326 -19.35 -11.85 -3.69
CA LEU A 326 -19.08 -13.09 -2.97
C LEU A 326 -20.23 -13.46 -2.02
N LYS A 327 -20.80 -12.48 -1.29
CA LYS A 327 -21.99 -12.66 -0.43
C LYS A 327 -23.21 -13.17 -1.20
N LYS A 328 -23.39 -12.75 -2.45
CA LYS A 328 -24.50 -13.19 -3.30
C LYS A 328 -24.31 -14.63 -3.80
N LEU A 329 -23.08 -15.02 -4.12
CA LEU A 329 -22.76 -16.35 -4.64
C LEU A 329 -22.77 -17.44 -3.57
N THR A 330 -22.37 -17.14 -2.32
CA THR A 330 -22.37 -18.12 -1.22
C THR A 330 -23.71 -18.85 -1.03
N PRO A 331 -24.88 -18.19 -0.90
CA PRO A 331 -26.16 -18.88 -0.75
C PRO A 331 -26.61 -19.62 -2.01
N GLN A 332 -26.25 -19.14 -3.21
CA GLN A 332 -26.56 -19.83 -4.47
C GLN A 332 -25.78 -21.13 -4.60
N LEU A 333 -24.51 -21.11 -4.19
CA LEU A 333 -23.67 -22.30 -4.13
C LEU A 333 -24.28 -23.34 -3.18
N ILE A 334 -24.69 -22.95 -1.96
CA ILE A 334 -25.36 -23.85 -1.01
C ILE A 334 -26.63 -24.48 -1.63
N ALA A 335 -27.43 -23.67 -2.32
CA ALA A 335 -28.65 -24.14 -2.97
C ALA A 335 -28.38 -25.19 -4.06
N ALA A 336 -27.31 -25.01 -4.85
CA ALA A 336 -26.89 -25.96 -5.88
C ALA A 336 -26.23 -27.23 -5.33
N MET A 337 -25.65 -27.16 -4.12
CA MET A 337 -25.08 -28.34 -3.46
C MET A 337 -26.15 -29.32 -2.97
N LYS A 338 -27.31 -28.83 -2.52
CA LYS A 338 -28.42 -29.66 -2.02
C LYS A 338 -28.87 -30.78 -2.99
N PRO A 339 -29.19 -30.51 -4.27
CA PRO A 339 -29.61 -31.56 -5.20
C PRO A 339 -28.50 -32.57 -5.49
N VAL A 340 -27.23 -32.14 -5.56
CA VAL A 340 -26.08 -33.03 -5.79
C VAL A 340 -25.83 -33.94 -4.58
N LEU A 341 -26.03 -33.43 -3.36
CA LEU A 341 -25.96 -34.22 -2.13
C LEU A 341 -27.11 -35.23 -2.00
N ALA A 342 -28.31 -34.88 -2.50
CA ALA A 342 -29.48 -35.75 -2.48
C ALA A 342 -29.42 -36.84 -3.57
N ASN A 343 -28.88 -36.53 -4.74
CA ASN A 343 -28.69 -37.49 -5.83
C ASN A 343 -27.32 -37.30 -6.51
N PRO A 344 -26.29 -38.03 -6.07
CA PRO A 344 -24.95 -37.95 -6.64
C PRO A 344 -24.83 -38.41 -8.10
N ASN A 345 -25.88 -38.96 -8.71
CA ASN A 345 -25.88 -39.38 -10.12
C ASN A 345 -26.58 -38.38 -11.06
N ASP A 346 -27.12 -37.28 -10.54
CA ASP A 346 -27.74 -36.24 -11.36
C ASP A 346 -26.67 -35.39 -12.08
N GLN A 347 -26.56 -35.59 -13.40
CA GLN A 347 -25.58 -34.88 -14.23
C GLN A 347 -25.92 -33.39 -14.44
N GLU A 348 -27.19 -33.01 -14.39
CA GLU A 348 -27.58 -31.60 -14.56
C GLU A 348 -27.28 -30.81 -13.29
N ALA A 349 -27.59 -31.38 -12.12
CA ALA A 349 -27.25 -30.79 -10.84
C ALA A 349 -25.73 -30.63 -10.66
N LYS A 350 -24.92 -31.62 -11.11
CA LYS A 350 -23.45 -31.52 -11.11
C LYS A 350 -22.95 -30.37 -11.99
N LYS A 351 -23.45 -30.28 -13.23
CA LYS A 351 -23.06 -29.18 -14.14
C LYS A 351 -23.45 -27.80 -13.59
N ALA A 352 -24.60 -27.69 -12.93
CA ALA A 352 -25.02 -26.45 -12.27
C ALA A 352 -24.12 -26.09 -11.09
N LEU A 353 -23.72 -27.09 -10.28
CA LEU A 353 -22.79 -26.90 -9.17
C LEU A 353 -21.40 -26.48 -9.67
N ASP A 354 -20.85 -27.12 -10.70
CA ASP A 354 -19.53 -26.80 -11.26
C ASP A 354 -19.44 -25.36 -11.77
N LYS A 355 -20.51 -24.85 -12.41
CA LYS A 355 -20.61 -23.45 -12.82
C LYS A 355 -20.53 -22.49 -11.62
N LEU A 356 -21.21 -22.81 -10.53
CA LEU A 356 -21.22 -21.99 -9.32
C LEU A 356 -19.92 -22.10 -8.51
N ILE A 357 -19.26 -23.25 -8.53
CA ILE A 357 -17.90 -23.42 -7.97
C ILE A 357 -16.95 -22.46 -8.69
N TYR A 358 -16.94 -22.48 -10.02
CA TYR A 358 -16.08 -21.61 -10.82
C TYR A 358 -16.39 -20.13 -10.58
N SER A 359 -17.65 -19.71 -10.57
CA SER A 359 -18.01 -18.31 -10.29
C SER A 359 -17.60 -17.87 -8.89
N THR A 360 -17.74 -18.75 -7.88
CA THR A 360 -17.37 -18.45 -6.49
C THR A 360 -15.85 -18.35 -6.33
N GLN A 361 -15.09 -19.21 -6.99
CA GLN A 361 -13.62 -19.12 -7.05
C GLN A 361 -13.19 -17.77 -7.63
N LYS A 362 -13.72 -17.41 -8.80
CA LYS A 362 -13.38 -16.14 -9.47
C LYS A 362 -13.75 -14.92 -8.62
N ALA A 363 -14.91 -14.94 -7.95
CA ALA A 363 -15.30 -13.86 -7.03
C ALA A 363 -14.39 -13.76 -5.80
N SER A 364 -13.96 -14.91 -5.24
CA SER A 364 -12.98 -14.95 -4.16
C SER A 364 -11.63 -14.37 -4.58
N GLU A 365 -11.14 -14.74 -5.76
CA GLU A 365 -9.87 -14.24 -6.29
C GLU A 365 -9.93 -12.73 -6.56
N ASN A 366 -11.00 -12.26 -7.23
CA ASN A 366 -11.21 -10.83 -7.48
C ASN A 366 -11.21 -10.01 -6.19
N LEU A 367 -11.79 -10.54 -5.11
CA LEU A 367 -11.78 -9.88 -3.80
C LEU A 367 -10.36 -9.81 -3.21
N ALA A 368 -9.57 -10.88 -3.32
CA ALA A 368 -8.17 -10.88 -2.88
C ALA A 368 -7.29 -9.91 -3.69
N THR A 369 -7.50 -9.84 -5.01
CA THR A 369 -6.82 -8.87 -5.89
C THR A 369 -7.23 -7.43 -5.56
N ALA A 370 -8.53 -7.17 -5.32
CA ALA A 370 -9.03 -5.83 -5.01
C ALA A 370 -8.47 -5.25 -3.70
N VAL A 371 -8.15 -6.13 -2.75
CA VAL A 371 -7.56 -5.78 -1.46
C VAL A 371 -6.08 -5.41 -1.60
N SER A 372 -5.35 -6.07 -2.51
CA SER A 372 -3.90 -5.90 -2.69
C SER A 372 -3.48 -4.94 -3.81
N SER A 373 -4.37 -4.64 -4.75
CA SER A 373 -4.06 -3.81 -5.94
C SER A 373 -4.52 -2.36 -5.76
N SER A 374 -3.93 -1.45 -6.55
CA SER A 374 -4.37 -0.04 -6.61
C SER A 374 -5.69 0.10 -7.38
N PRO A 375 -6.51 1.16 -7.14
CA PRO A 375 -7.75 1.37 -7.88
C PRO A 375 -7.59 1.32 -9.40
N SER A 376 -6.52 1.93 -9.94
CA SER A 376 -6.22 1.89 -11.38
C SER A 376 -5.95 0.48 -11.90
N GLU A 377 -5.18 -0.34 -11.16
CA GLU A 377 -4.91 -1.73 -11.51
C GLU A 377 -6.18 -2.60 -11.49
N ILE A 378 -7.09 -2.36 -10.53
CA ILE A 378 -8.37 -3.06 -10.45
C ILE A 378 -9.24 -2.70 -11.68
N VAL A 379 -9.27 -1.42 -12.09
CA VAL A 379 -9.98 -1.00 -13.31
C VAL A 379 -9.34 -1.62 -14.55
N ALA A 380 -8.01 -1.65 -14.64
CA ALA A 380 -7.28 -2.24 -15.75
C ALA A 380 -7.54 -3.76 -15.87
N ALA A 381 -7.48 -4.51 -14.77
CA ALA A 381 -7.80 -5.93 -14.74
C ALA A 381 -9.24 -6.22 -15.22
N SER A 382 -10.18 -5.37 -14.80
CA SER A 382 -11.58 -5.42 -15.25
C SER A 382 -11.70 -5.17 -16.75
N GLY A 383 -10.98 -4.16 -17.27
CA GLY A 383 -10.92 -3.84 -18.70
C GLY A 383 -10.33 -4.97 -19.55
N ALA A 384 -9.24 -5.61 -19.11
CA ALA A 384 -8.65 -6.76 -19.78
C ALA A 384 -9.60 -7.95 -19.86
N SER A 385 -10.36 -8.20 -18.79
CA SER A 385 -11.34 -9.28 -18.74
C SER A 385 -12.51 -9.01 -19.68
N LEU A 386 -13.01 -7.77 -19.69
CA LEU A 386 -14.08 -7.35 -20.59
C LEU A 386 -13.68 -7.44 -22.06
N ALA A 387 -12.47 -6.99 -22.41
CA ALA A 387 -11.97 -7.10 -23.79
C ALA A 387 -11.89 -8.57 -24.27
N ARG A 388 -11.51 -9.49 -23.37
CA ARG A 388 -11.47 -10.94 -23.65
C ARG A 388 -12.85 -11.57 -23.83
N GLU A 389 -13.84 -11.15 -23.04
CA GLU A 389 -15.23 -11.61 -23.21
C GLU A 389 -15.78 -11.18 -24.57
N MET A 390 -15.45 -9.96 -25.03
CA MET A 390 -15.81 -9.49 -26.36
C MET A 390 -15.14 -10.30 -27.48
N ASP A 391 -13.85 -10.65 -27.33
CA ASP A 391 -13.15 -11.54 -28.28
C ASP A 391 -13.79 -12.93 -28.34
N SER A 392 -14.09 -13.50 -27.17
CA SER A 392 -14.72 -14.81 -27.07
C SER A 392 -16.11 -14.84 -27.70
N LEU A 393 -16.86 -13.74 -27.59
CA LEU A 393 -18.16 -13.58 -28.26
C LEU A 393 -18.00 -13.57 -29.79
N GLN A 394 -17.04 -12.80 -30.31
CA GLN A 394 -16.76 -12.76 -31.76
C GLN A 394 -16.37 -14.13 -32.29
N ASP A 395 -15.49 -14.83 -31.59
CA ASP A 395 -15.05 -16.17 -31.95
C ASP A 395 -16.20 -17.19 -31.92
N ALA A 396 -17.07 -17.13 -30.91
CA ALA A 396 -18.23 -18.03 -30.81
C ALA A 396 -19.21 -17.81 -31.96
N ILE A 397 -19.52 -16.54 -32.29
CA ILE A 397 -20.38 -16.17 -33.42
C ILE A 397 -19.75 -16.59 -34.75
N ALA A 398 -18.45 -16.35 -34.95
CA ALA A 398 -17.74 -16.73 -36.16
C ALA A 398 -17.70 -18.25 -36.39
N ARG A 399 -17.68 -19.04 -35.30
CA ARG A 399 -17.75 -20.50 -35.34
C ARG A 399 -19.18 -21.04 -35.48
N GLY A 400 -20.21 -20.19 -35.38
CA GLY A 400 -21.61 -20.61 -35.38
C GLY A 400 -22.06 -21.30 -34.08
N ASP A 401 -21.31 -21.14 -32.99
CA ASP A 401 -21.59 -21.75 -31.68
C ASP A 401 -22.62 -20.89 -30.92
N LYS A 402 -23.89 -21.10 -31.25
CA LYS A 402 -25.02 -20.29 -30.76
C LYS A 402 -25.17 -20.34 -29.24
N GLU A 403 -25.10 -21.53 -28.65
CA GLU A 403 -25.29 -21.75 -27.21
C GLU A 403 -24.21 -21.01 -26.40
N ARG A 404 -22.95 -21.12 -26.82
CA ARG A 404 -21.85 -20.41 -26.18
C ARG A 404 -21.96 -18.90 -26.34
N ALA A 405 -22.35 -18.42 -27.51
CA ALA A 405 -22.51 -17.00 -27.76
C ALA A 405 -23.64 -16.37 -26.92
N GLU A 406 -24.76 -17.07 -26.73
CA GLU A 406 -25.87 -16.64 -25.87
C GLU A 406 -25.44 -16.52 -24.39
N ILE A 407 -24.68 -17.50 -23.89
CA ILE A 407 -24.15 -17.47 -22.51
C ILE A 407 -23.21 -16.27 -22.30
N ILE A 408 -22.32 -16.01 -23.26
CA ILE A 408 -21.40 -14.86 -23.17
C ILE A 408 -22.18 -13.55 -23.24
N LEU A 409 -23.14 -13.44 -24.16
CA LEU A 409 -23.96 -12.24 -24.33
C LEU A 409 -24.78 -11.90 -23.08
N ALA A 410 -25.34 -12.90 -22.40
CA ALA A 410 -26.11 -12.72 -21.17
C ALA A 410 -25.28 -12.09 -20.03
N ASN A 411 -23.98 -12.39 -19.97
CA ASN A 411 -23.07 -11.87 -18.95
C ASN A 411 -22.36 -10.56 -19.37
N LEU A 412 -22.23 -10.32 -20.67
CA LEU A 412 -21.48 -9.18 -21.20
C LEU A 412 -22.05 -7.82 -20.74
N GLY A 413 -23.38 -7.66 -20.76
CA GLY A 413 -24.04 -6.43 -20.31
C GLY A 413 -23.69 -6.05 -18.87
N PRO A 414 -23.92 -6.95 -17.89
CA PRO A 414 -23.50 -6.75 -16.51
C PRO A 414 -21.99 -6.50 -16.33
N THR A 415 -21.13 -7.19 -17.09
CA THR A 415 -19.68 -6.97 -17.04
C THR A 415 -19.29 -5.55 -17.49
N ILE A 416 -19.94 -5.03 -18.54
CA ILE A 416 -19.75 -3.64 -19.02
C ILE A 416 -20.17 -2.64 -17.93
N ASP A 417 -21.33 -2.84 -17.30
CA ASP A 417 -21.82 -1.96 -16.22
C ASP A 417 -20.85 -1.94 -15.05
N ARG A 418 -20.35 -3.12 -14.65
CA ARG A 418 -19.34 -3.25 -13.60
C ARG A 418 -18.07 -2.45 -13.92
N HIS A 419 -17.56 -2.56 -15.14
CA HIS A 419 -16.37 -1.82 -15.54
C HIS A 419 -16.62 -0.30 -15.55
N ILE A 420 -17.77 0.15 -16.04
CA ILE A 420 -18.17 1.56 -16.05
C ILE A 420 -18.25 2.11 -14.62
N GLU A 421 -18.90 1.41 -13.69
CA GLU A 421 -19.03 1.85 -12.31
C GLU A 421 -17.67 1.97 -11.61
N MET A 422 -16.75 1.03 -11.89
CA MET A 422 -15.38 1.08 -11.37
C MET A 422 -14.59 2.25 -11.95
N ALA A 423 -14.70 2.48 -13.26
CA ALA A 423 -14.06 3.62 -13.94
C ALA A 423 -14.63 4.96 -13.47
N GLN A 424 -15.94 5.03 -13.19
CA GLN A 424 -16.58 6.21 -12.60
C GLN A 424 -16.08 6.47 -11.18
N ALA A 425 -15.92 5.43 -10.36
CA ALA A 425 -15.35 5.59 -9.03
C ALA A 425 -13.90 6.10 -9.12
N LEU A 426 -13.10 5.60 -10.08
CA LEU A 426 -11.74 6.08 -10.31
C LEU A 426 -11.68 7.58 -10.66
N LEU A 427 -12.68 8.13 -11.37
CA LEU A 427 -12.71 9.57 -11.71
C LEU A 427 -12.71 10.50 -10.49
N ASP A 428 -13.16 10.01 -9.32
CA ASP A 428 -13.21 10.82 -8.10
C ASP A 428 -11.83 10.98 -7.44
N THR A 429 -10.86 10.11 -7.74
CA THR A 429 -9.48 10.23 -7.24
C THR A 429 -8.57 11.04 -8.17
N ILE A 430 -8.98 11.27 -9.42
CA ILE A 430 -8.15 11.91 -10.44
C ILE A 430 -8.21 13.44 -10.28
N THR A 431 -7.08 13.99 -9.87
CA THR A 431 -6.88 15.45 -9.72
C THR A 431 -6.55 16.16 -11.03
N ASP A 432 -6.06 15.43 -12.04
CA ASP A 432 -5.71 15.94 -13.36
C ASP A 432 -6.98 16.17 -14.22
N PRO A 433 -7.35 17.43 -14.55
CA PRO A 433 -8.57 17.73 -15.31
C PRO A 433 -8.60 17.13 -16.71
N ALA A 434 -7.46 17.05 -17.39
CA ALA A 434 -7.39 16.54 -18.75
C ALA A 434 -7.57 15.01 -18.77
N LEU A 435 -6.90 14.31 -17.84
CA LEU A 435 -7.10 12.87 -17.64
C LEU A 435 -8.54 12.54 -17.24
N ARG A 436 -9.11 13.32 -16.33
CA ARG A 436 -10.49 13.16 -15.88
C ARG A 436 -11.47 13.31 -17.04
N HIS A 437 -11.25 14.27 -17.94
CA HIS A 437 -12.08 14.44 -19.13
C HIS A 437 -11.91 13.29 -20.14
N GLN A 438 -10.69 12.82 -20.36
CA GLN A 438 -10.40 11.66 -21.22
C GLN A 438 -11.16 10.42 -20.75
N ILE A 439 -11.00 10.05 -19.49
CA ILE A 439 -11.64 8.86 -18.90
C ILE A 439 -13.16 9.01 -18.90
N LYS A 440 -13.69 10.19 -18.57
CA LYS A 440 -15.13 10.46 -18.64
C LYS A 440 -15.68 10.26 -20.05
N THR A 441 -15.00 10.79 -21.06
CA THR A 441 -15.39 10.63 -22.47
C THR A 441 -15.38 9.16 -22.88
N ALA A 442 -14.39 8.39 -22.42
CA ALA A 442 -14.32 6.95 -22.68
C ALA A 442 -15.46 6.18 -22.00
N ILE A 443 -15.83 6.54 -20.77
CA ILE A 443 -17.00 5.99 -20.06
C ILE A 443 -18.29 6.28 -20.83
N ASP A 444 -18.51 7.53 -21.24
CA ASP A 444 -19.70 7.93 -21.99
C ASP A 444 -19.81 7.17 -23.33
N LYS A 445 -18.67 6.95 -24.00
CA LYS A 445 -18.59 6.10 -25.20
C LYS A 445 -19.00 4.65 -24.90
N LEU A 446 -18.50 4.04 -23.82
CA LEU A 446 -18.87 2.66 -23.45
C LEU A 446 -20.36 2.54 -23.13
N GLN A 447 -20.94 3.50 -22.42
CA GLN A 447 -22.39 3.54 -22.14
C GLN A 447 -23.22 3.58 -23.43
N MET A 448 -22.80 4.39 -24.41
CA MET A 448 -23.46 4.51 -25.71
C MET A 448 -23.29 3.26 -26.59
N LEU A 449 -22.15 2.57 -26.49
CA LEU A 449 -21.84 1.37 -27.28
C LEU A 449 -22.53 0.11 -26.74
N LYS A 450 -22.72 0.00 -25.42
CA LYS A 450 -23.33 -1.16 -24.75
C LYS A 450 -24.62 -1.66 -25.43
N PRO A 451 -25.69 -0.86 -25.59
CA PRO A 451 -26.94 -1.35 -26.16
C PRO A 451 -26.75 -1.81 -27.63
N LYS A 452 -25.94 -1.08 -28.41
CA LYS A 452 -25.65 -1.42 -29.80
C LYS A 452 -24.90 -2.74 -29.94
N ILE A 453 -23.94 -3.02 -29.05
CA ILE A 453 -23.21 -4.28 -29.01
C ILE A 453 -24.17 -5.42 -28.69
N ILE A 454 -25.03 -5.26 -27.69
CA ILE A 454 -25.97 -6.32 -27.27
C ILE A 454 -26.97 -6.64 -28.40
N GLU A 455 -27.57 -5.62 -29.00
CA GLU A 455 -28.53 -5.79 -30.10
C GLU A 455 -27.87 -6.43 -31.34
N THR A 456 -26.71 -5.91 -31.76
CA THR A 456 -26.00 -6.42 -32.95
C THR A 456 -25.48 -7.85 -32.71
N ALA A 457 -25.02 -8.15 -31.49
CA ALA A 457 -24.64 -9.51 -31.10
C ALA A 457 -25.82 -10.46 -31.13
N GLN A 458 -26.99 -10.07 -30.61
CA GLN A 458 -28.19 -10.90 -30.66
C GLN A 458 -28.62 -11.22 -32.09
N VAL A 459 -28.54 -10.23 -33.00
CA VAL A 459 -28.81 -10.43 -34.43
C VAL A 459 -27.78 -11.40 -35.05
N ALA A 460 -26.49 -11.21 -34.76
CA ALA A 460 -25.43 -12.07 -35.29
C ALA A 460 -25.48 -13.51 -34.73
N ILE A 461 -25.97 -13.70 -33.50
CA ILE A 461 -26.22 -15.02 -32.89
C ILE A 461 -27.40 -15.72 -33.56
N ASN A 462 -28.47 -14.97 -33.85
CA ASN A 462 -29.66 -15.52 -34.50
C ASN A 462 -29.42 -15.84 -35.99
N ASN A 463 -28.54 -15.07 -36.64
CA ASN A 463 -28.16 -15.26 -38.04
C ASN A 463 -26.62 -15.37 -38.19
N PRO A 464 -25.99 -16.51 -37.84
CA PRO A 464 -24.53 -16.67 -37.89
C PRO A 464 -23.89 -16.58 -39.27
N GLN A 465 -24.67 -16.58 -40.36
CA GLN A 465 -24.16 -16.39 -41.73
C GLN A 465 -24.23 -14.95 -42.22
N ASP A 466 -24.82 -14.04 -41.45
CA ASP A 466 -24.88 -12.62 -41.78
C ASP A 466 -23.51 -11.96 -41.55
N LYS A 467 -22.71 -11.92 -42.63
CA LYS A 467 -21.38 -11.29 -42.63
C LYS A 467 -21.45 -9.79 -42.37
N GLU A 468 -22.57 -9.13 -42.66
CA GLU A 468 -22.73 -7.69 -42.42
C GLU A 468 -22.95 -7.41 -40.93
N ALA A 469 -23.81 -8.19 -40.27
CA ALA A 469 -24.00 -8.13 -38.82
C ALA A 469 -22.70 -8.47 -38.06
N GLN A 470 -21.95 -9.48 -38.49
CA GLN A 470 -20.65 -9.82 -37.91
C GLN A 470 -19.63 -8.69 -38.08
N LYS A 471 -19.56 -8.06 -39.25
CA LYS A 471 -18.65 -6.94 -39.50
C LYS A 471 -19.01 -5.73 -38.64
N LYS A 472 -20.30 -5.43 -38.50
CA LYS A 472 -20.81 -4.34 -37.66
C LYS A 472 -20.56 -4.59 -36.17
N LEU A 473 -20.72 -5.82 -35.71
CA LEU A 473 -20.32 -6.23 -34.35
C LEU A 473 -18.81 -6.08 -34.16
N GLY A 474 -18.03 -6.46 -35.19
CA GLY A 474 -16.60 -6.24 -35.34
C GLY A 474 -16.17 -4.82 -35.00
N THR A 475 -16.78 -3.84 -35.68
CA THR A 475 -16.47 -2.43 -35.51
C THR A 475 -16.87 -1.93 -34.12
N LEU A 476 -18.05 -2.29 -33.62
CA LEU A 476 -18.52 -1.86 -32.30
C LEU A 476 -17.64 -2.39 -31.17
N ILE A 477 -17.19 -3.64 -31.26
CA ILE A 477 -16.26 -4.23 -30.29
C ILE A 477 -14.89 -3.56 -30.37
N SER A 478 -14.39 -3.24 -31.56
CA SER A 478 -13.13 -2.48 -31.71
C SER A 478 -13.22 -1.09 -31.07
N GLU A 479 -14.33 -0.39 -31.25
CA GLU A 479 -14.57 0.91 -30.61
C GLU A 479 -14.66 0.79 -29.08
N ALA A 480 -15.34 -0.25 -28.57
CA ALA A 480 -15.43 -0.49 -27.14
C ALA A 480 -14.05 -0.83 -26.53
N LYS A 481 -13.24 -1.64 -27.21
CA LYS A 481 -11.86 -1.93 -26.78
C LYS A 481 -10.99 -0.67 -26.77
N SER A 482 -11.17 0.23 -27.73
CA SER A 482 -10.48 1.53 -27.72
C SER A 482 -10.89 2.35 -26.50
N ALA A 483 -12.18 2.40 -26.16
CA ALA A 483 -12.64 3.11 -24.97
C ALA A 483 -12.12 2.48 -23.67
N ILE A 484 -12.05 1.15 -23.58
CA ILE A 484 -11.40 0.45 -22.45
C ILE A 484 -9.92 0.85 -22.34
N LYS A 485 -9.20 0.94 -23.46
CA LYS A 485 -7.81 1.39 -23.50
C LYS A 485 -7.64 2.85 -23.09
N ASP A 486 -8.60 3.71 -23.40
CA ASP A 486 -8.56 5.12 -22.99
C ASP A 486 -8.84 5.30 -21.48
N ILE A 487 -9.44 4.29 -20.82
CA ILE A 487 -9.72 4.30 -19.37
C ILE A 487 -8.49 3.90 -18.55
N SER A 488 -7.70 2.94 -19.01
CA SER A 488 -6.57 2.36 -18.27
C SER A 488 -5.25 2.53 -19.01
N GLN A 489 -4.22 3.01 -18.31
CA GLN A 489 -2.92 3.23 -18.95
C GLN A 489 -2.19 1.90 -19.23
N PRO A 490 -1.31 1.83 -20.24
CA PRO A 490 -0.60 0.60 -20.61
C PRO A 490 0.19 -0.03 -19.45
N TYR A 491 0.83 0.80 -18.60
CA TYR A 491 1.61 0.31 -17.47
C TYR A 491 0.75 -0.25 -16.32
N GLU A 492 -0.44 0.30 -16.11
CA GLU A 492 -1.44 -0.22 -15.16
C GLU A 492 -1.97 -1.57 -15.65
N MET A 493 -2.15 -1.71 -16.96
CA MET A 493 -2.56 -2.96 -17.60
C MET A 493 -1.50 -4.05 -17.47
N VAL A 494 -0.23 -3.74 -17.72
CA VAL A 494 0.87 -4.70 -17.55
C VAL A 494 0.99 -5.15 -16.08
N SER A 495 0.85 -4.22 -15.12
CA SER A 495 0.86 -4.55 -13.68
C SER A 495 -0.31 -5.44 -13.28
N ALA A 496 -1.53 -5.10 -13.73
CA ALA A 496 -2.73 -5.89 -13.48
C ALA A 496 -2.62 -7.32 -14.03
N LEU A 497 -2.12 -7.45 -15.27
CA LEU A 497 -1.90 -8.75 -15.90
C LEU A 497 -0.77 -9.54 -15.25
N ASN A 498 0.25 -8.88 -14.69
CA ASN A 498 1.32 -9.55 -13.95
C ASN A 498 0.78 -10.28 -12.72
N ASN A 499 -0.03 -9.58 -11.92
CA ASN A 499 -0.63 -10.18 -10.72
C ASN A 499 -1.53 -11.36 -11.09
N LYS A 500 -2.33 -11.22 -12.15
CA LYS A 500 -3.18 -12.30 -12.65
C LYS A 500 -2.36 -13.49 -13.17
N LEU A 501 -1.35 -13.25 -14.00
CA LEU A 501 -0.49 -14.30 -14.55
C LEU A 501 0.18 -15.13 -13.47
N HIS A 502 0.67 -14.48 -12.40
CA HIS A 502 1.27 -15.19 -11.27
C HIS A 502 0.29 -16.15 -10.61
N GLN A 503 -0.96 -15.70 -10.43
CA GLN A 503 -2.03 -16.48 -9.85
C GLN A 503 -2.46 -17.65 -10.74
N ASP A 504 -2.60 -17.43 -12.04
CA ASP A 504 -2.97 -18.48 -13.01
C ASP A 504 -1.86 -19.56 -13.10
N LEU A 505 -0.59 -19.17 -13.00
CA LEU A 505 0.54 -20.10 -12.95
C LEU A 505 0.54 -20.96 -11.68
N ASP A 506 0.23 -20.38 -10.51
CA ASP A 506 0.09 -21.14 -9.26
C ASP A 506 -1.10 -22.09 -9.29
N ASN A 507 -2.22 -21.63 -9.84
CA ASN A 507 -3.43 -22.41 -10.02
C ASN A 507 -3.20 -23.61 -10.97
N LEU A 508 -2.41 -23.42 -12.04
CA LEU A 508 -2.02 -24.49 -12.94
C LEU A 508 -1.18 -25.55 -12.24
N LEU A 509 -0.13 -25.15 -11.51
CA LEU A 509 0.73 -26.09 -10.79
C LEU A 509 -0.08 -26.92 -9.79
N LYS A 510 -0.92 -26.27 -8.98
CA LYS A 510 -1.84 -26.97 -8.06
C LYS A 510 -2.75 -27.97 -8.78
N THR A 511 -3.30 -27.59 -9.94
CA THR A 511 -4.18 -28.48 -10.74
C THR A 511 -3.45 -29.72 -11.23
N ILE A 512 -2.16 -29.58 -11.58
CA ILE A 512 -1.31 -30.70 -12.00
C ILE A 512 -0.96 -31.59 -10.80
N ASP A 513 -0.68 -30.99 -9.64
CA ASP A 513 -0.35 -31.71 -8.41
C ASP A 513 -1.49 -32.60 -7.91
N GLU A 514 -2.73 -32.11 -8.01
CA GLU A 514 -3.95 -32.79 -7.54
C GLU A 514 -4.36 -33.96 -8.45
N GLY A 515 -4.10 -33.88 -9.76
CA GLY A 515 -4.50 -34.89 -10.74
C GLY A 515 -6.03 -35.02 -10.92
N GLY A 516 -6.49 -36.09 -11.57
CA GLY A 516 -7.92 -36.40 -11.75
C GLY A 516 -8.45 -36.32 -13.20
N PRO A 517 -9.72 -36.70 -13.43
CA PRO A 517 -10.30 -36.84 -14.78
C PRO A 517 -10.40 -35.51 -15.56
N ASP A 518 -10.56 -34.39 -14.85
CA ASP A 518 -10.70 -33.06 -15.46
C ASP A 518 -9.39 -32.25 -15.50
N MET A 519 -8.28 -32.79 -14.98
CA MET A 519 -6.99 -32.09 -14.87
C MET A 519 -6.48 -31.65 -16.24
N GLN A 520 -6.63 -32.49 -17.27
CA GLN A 520 -6.27 -32.11 -18.64
C GLN A 520 -7.13 -30.95 -19.16
N PHE A 521 -8.44 -30.97 -18.91
CA PHE A 521 -9.34 -29.91 -19.36
C PHE A 521 -9.04 -28.57 -18.67
N LYS A 522 -8.94 -28.57 -17.34
CA LYS A 522 -8.61 -27.38 -16.54
C LYS A 522 -7.20 -26.87 -16.83
N GLY A 523 -6.22 -27.77 -16.93
CA GLY A 523 -4.84 -27.42 -17.28
C GLY A 523 -4.74 -26.76 -18.66
N VAL A 524 -5.48 -27.26 -19.65
CA VAL A 524 -5.56 -26.62 -20.98
C VAL A 524 -6.25 -25.26 -20.92
N GLN A 525 -7.25 -25.06 -20.04
CA GLN A 525 -7.85 -23.74 -19.85
C GLN A 525 -6.86 -22.73 -19.26
N TYR A 526 -6.18 -23.07 -18.16
CA TYR A 526 -5.15 -22.19 -17.60
C TYR A 526 -4.02 -21.91 -18.60
N ALA A 527 -3.58 -22.91 -19.38
CA ALA A 527 -2.58 -22.70 -20.42
C ALA A 527 -3.02 -21.66 -21.47
N LYS A 528 -4.31 -21.66 -21.85
CA LYS A 528 -4.88 -20.65 -22.76
C LYS A 528 -4.95 -19.27 -22.12
N GLU A 529 -5.33 -19.19 -20.85
CA GLU A 529 -5.41 -17.93 -20.10
C GLU A 529 -4.02 -17.31 -19.91
N ILE A 530 -3.05 -18.10 -19.48
CA ILE A 530 -1.63 -17.73 -19.36
C ILE A 530 -1.09 -17.23 -20.70
N ALA A 531 -1.34 -17.96 -21.80
CA ALA A 531 -0.89 -17.54 -23.13
C ALA A 531 -1.50 -16.18 -23.55
N ALA A 532 -2.80 -15.99 -23.28
CA ALA A 532 -3.49 -14.76 -23.60
C ALA A 532 -2.98 -13.58 -22.77
N ASP A 533 -2.74 -13.78 -21.47
CA ASP A 533 -2.26 -12.75 -20.56
C ASP A 533 -0.81 -12.34 -20.86
N ILE A 534 0.07 -13.30 -21.16
CA ILE A 534 1.43 -13.00 -21.64
C ILE A 534 1.39 -12.22 -22.96
N LYS A 535 0.57 -12.65 -23.92
CA LYS A 535 0.42 -11.96 -25.22
C LYS A 535 -0.05 -10.52 -25.02
N LYS A 536 -1.06 -10.31 -24.17
CA LYS A 536 -1.60 -8.99 -23.87
C LYS A 536 -0.58 -8.09 -23.17
N GLN A 537 0.20 -8.62 -22.23
CA GLN A 537 1.30 -7.87 -21.59
C GLN A 537 2.33 -7.38 -22.61
N ILE A 538 2.72 -8.25 -23.54
CA ILE A 538 3.65 -7.91 -24.62
C ILE A 538 3.08 -6.80 -25.50
N GLU A 539 1.84 -6.93 -25.95
CA GLU A 539 1.17 -5.93 -26.80
C GLU A 539 1.11 -4.54 -26.15
N GLU A 540 0.73 -4.48 -24.86
CA GLU A 540 0.64 -3.20 -24.13
C GLU A 540 2.02 -2.61 -23.85
N ALA A 541 3.01 -3.43 -23.49
CA ALA A 541 4.39 -2.99 -23.28
C ALA A 541 5.04 -2.47 -24.58
N GLU A 542 4.81 -3.12 -25.71
CA GLU A 542 5.28 -2.66 -27.02
C GLU A 542 4.59 -1.37 -27.47
N ALA A 543 3.27 -1.29 -27.29
CA ALA A 543 2.52 -0.08 -27.60
C ALA A 543 3.03 1.11 -26.79
N TYR A 544 3.32 0.87 -25.50
CA TYR A 544 3.93 1.87 -24.64
C TYR A 544 5.34 2.22 -25.10
N ALA A 545 6.22 1.24 -25.32
CA ALA A 545 7.59 1.46 -25.79
C ALA A 545 7.65 2.28 -27.10
N ASN A 546 6.67 2.10 -27.99
CA ASN A 546 6.56 2.85 -29.23
C ASN A 546 6.09 4.29 -29.07
N SER A 547 5.43 4.61 -27.96
CA SER A 547 5.01 5.99 -27.62
C SER A 547 6.15 6.84 -27.04
N LEU A 548 7.26 6.19 -26.65
CA LEU A 548 8.37 6.83 -25.97
C LEU A 548 9.34 7.51 -26.93
N SER A 549 9.90 8.61 -26.46
CA SER A 549 10.91 9.38 -27.18
C SER A 549 12.35 8.98 -26.81
N ASP A 550 12.57 8.44 -25.61
CA ASP A 550 13.90 8.00 -25.16
C ASP A 550 14.26 6.62 -25.75
N PRO A 551 15.33 6.53 -26.58
CA PRO A 551 15.76 5.28 -27.18
C PRO A 551 16.31 4.26 -26.16
N LYS A 552 16.91 4.71 -25.05
CA LYS A 552 17.45 3.79 -24.03
C LYS A 552 16.31 3.09 -23.29
N ARG A 553 15.36 3.87 -22.81
CA ARG A 553 14.20 3.37 -22.08
C ARG A 553 13.29 2.51 -22.98
N LYS A 554 13.14 2.90 -24.25
CA LYS A 554 12.49 2.06 -25.27
C LYS A 554 13.21 0.71 -25.42
N LYS A 555 14.54 0.69 -25.47
CA LYS A 555 15.32 -0.54 -25.58
C LYS A 555 15.17 -1.42 -24.33
N GLU A 556 15.20 -0.85 -23.13
CA GLU A 556 15.02 -1.60 -21.87
C GLU A 556 13.67 -2.33 -21.81
N ILE A 557 12.58 -1.66 -22.21
CA ILE A 557 11.26 -2.30 -22.28
C ILE A 557 11.23 -3.39 -23.35
N LEU A 558 11.79 -3.13 -24.54
CA LEU A 558 11.82 -4.12 -25.62
C LEU A 558 12.68 -5.34 -25.27
N ASP A 559 13.79 -5.17 -24.56
CA ASP A 559 14.64 -6.26 -24.08
C ASP A 559 13.86 -7.13 -23.05
N ALA A 560 13.09 -6.50 -22.14
CA ALA A 560 12.21 -7.22 -21.22
C ALA A 560 11.07 -7.96 -21.93
N VAL A 561 10.47 -7.34 -22.94
CA VAL A 561 9.44 -7.96 -23.81
C VAL A 561 10.03 -9.17 -24.54
N GLU A 562 11.22 -9.05 -25.11
CA GLU A 562 11.88 -10.11 -25.85
C GLU A 562 12.18 -11.30 -24.95
N ARG A 563 12.58 -11.06 -23.69
CA ARG A 563 12.76 -12.12 -22.70
C ARG A 563 11.46 -12.90 -22.45
N LEU A 564 10.34 -12.19 -22.29
CA LEU A 564 9.03 -12.83 -22.07
C LEU A 564 8.54 -13.58 -23.31
N LYS A 565 8.77 -13.03 -24.52
CA LYS A 565 8.51 -13.71 -25.80
C LYS A 565 9.30 -15.01 -25.97
N GLN A 566 10.56 -15.05 -25.54
CA GLN A 566 11.39 -16.25 -25.63
C GLN A 566 10.94 -17.35 -24.65
N LEU A 567 10.47 -16.96 -23.46
CA LEU A 567 10.02 -17.92 -22.44
C LEU A 567 8.61 -18.46 -22.72
N SER A 568 7.74 -17.68 -23.36
CA SER A 568 6.33 -18.04 -23.58
C SER A 568 6.14 -19.38 -24.32
N PRO A 569 6.78 -19.64 -25.48
CA PRO A 569 6.64 -20.93 -26.17
C PRO A 569 7.21 -22.10 -25.35
N GLN A 570 8.32 -21.87 -24.62
CA GLN A 570 8.95 -22.90 -23.79
C GLN A 570 8.05 -23.31 -22.63
N LEU A 571 7.41 -22.33 -21.99
CA LEU A 571 6.42 -22.56 -20.94
C LEU A 571 5.25 -23.37 -21.48
N LEU A 572 4.63 -22.93 -22.59
CA LEU A 572 3.45 -23.62 -23.15
C LEU A 572 3.76 -25.06 -23.58
N GLU A 573 4.95 -25.31 -24.12
CA GLU A 573 5.40 -26.65 -24.46
C GLU A 573 5.62 -27.50 -23.21
N ALA A 574 6.25 -26.96 -22.16
CA ALA A 574 6.41 -27.66 -20.89
C ALA A 574 5.06 -27.99 -20.22
N ILE A 575 4.10 -27.06 -20.25
CA ILE A 575 2.74 -27.31 -19.77
C ILE A 575 2.10 -28.47 -20.55
N LYS A 576 2.20 -28.45 -21.88
CA LYS A 576 1.66 -29.51 -22.75
C LYS A 576 2.30 -30.87 -22.46
N GLN A 577 3.62 -30.91 -22.23
CA GLN A 577 4.34 -32.15 -21.90
C GLN A 577 3.89 -32.73 -20.56
N VAL A 578 3.75 -31.89 -19.54
CA VAL A 578 3.28 -32.32 -18.20
C VAL A 578 1.81 -32.74 -18.24
N LEU A 579 0.95 -32.07 -19.00
CA LEU A 579 -0.45 -32.48 -19.16
C LEU A 579 -0.60 -33.79 -19.96
N ALA A 580 0.33 -34.06 -20.89
CA ALA A 580 0.37 -35.30 -21.65
C ALA A 580 0.90 -36.48 -20.82
N ASN A 581 1.90 -36.25 -19.97
CA ASN A 581 2.44 -37.25 -19.05
C ASN A 581 2.67 -36.68 -17.63
N PRO A 582 1.63 -36.66 -16.78
CA PRO A 582 1.70 -36.07 -15.43
C PRO A 582 2.65 -36.77 -14.46
N GLN A 583 3.05 -38.01 -14.76
CA GLN A 583 3.95 -38.83 -13.94
C GLN A 583 5.43 -38.55 -14.24
N ASP A 584 5.73 -37.79 -15.30
CA ASP A 584 7.10 -37.44 -15.67
C ASP A 584 7.68 -36.37 -14.72
N LYS A 585 8.57 -36.82 -13.84
CA LYS A 585 9.24 -35.98 -12.85
C LYS A 585 10.18 -34.94 -13.48
N GLU A 586 10.81 -35.26 -14.62
CA GLU A 586 11.73 -34.34 -15.28
C GLU A 586 10.95 -33.23 -16.00
N ALA A 587 9.86 -33.58 -16.69
CA ALA A 587 8.96 -32.60 -17.30
C ALA A 587 8.35 -31.66 -16.24
N ARG A 588 7.96 -32.20 -15.07
CA ARG A 588 7.39 -31.41 -13.97
C ARG A 588 8.39 -30.42 -13.37
N LYS A 589 9.62 -30.87 -13.09
CA LYS A 589 10.69 -29.99 -12.61
C LYS A 589 11.02 -28.89 -13.62
N ARG A 590 11.02 -29.22 -14.92
CA ARG A 590 11.21 -28.24 -16.00
C ARG A 590 10.08 -27.21 -16.04
N LEU A 591 8.83 -27.63 -15.84
CA LEU A 591 7.68 -26.73 -15.76
C LEU A 591 7.80 -25.79 -14.57
N GLU A 592 8.09 -26.27 -13.36
CA GLU A 592 8.27 -25.44 -12.16
C GLU A 592 9.37 -24.38 -12.36
N GLN A 593 10.50 -24.78 -12.96
CA GLN A 593 11.59 -23.85 -13.27
C GLN A 593 11.15 -22.77 -14.27
N LEU A 594 10.44 -23.16 -15.35
CA LEU A 594 9.94 -22.21 -16.36
C LEU A 594 8.86 -21.29 -15.79
N VAL A 595 7.99 -21.79 -14.90
CA VAL A 595 7.01 -20.98 -14.18
C VAL A 595 7.72 -19.90 -13.35
N GLY A 596 8.77 -20.26 -12.60
CA GLY A 596 9.59 -19.30 -11.86
C GLY A 596 10.20 -18.23 -12.77
N GLN A 597 10.81 -18.65 -13.89
CA GLN A 597 11.43 -17.72 -14.85
C GLN A 597 10.41 -16.78 -15.52
N VAL A 598 9.22 -17.26 -15.83
CA VAL A 598 8.16 -16.45 -16.43
C VAL A 598 7.60 -15.45 -15.42
N LYS A 599 7.41 -15.85 -14.15
CA LYS A 599 7.02 -14.94 -13.08
C LYS A 599 8.05 -13.83 -12.87
N GLU A 600 9.34 -14.17 -12.83
CA GLU A 600 10.42 -13.18 -12.75
C GLU A 600 10.44 -12.24 -13.96
N ALA A 601 10.33 -12.78 -15.18
CA ALA A 601 10.33 -11.98 -16.41
C ALA A 601 9.12 -11.04 -16.49
N SER A 602 7.93 -11.52 -16.12
CA SER A 602 6.70 -10.72 -16.05
C SER A 602 6.81 -9.63 -14.98
N SER A 603 7.34 -9.95 -13.81
CA SER A 603 7.53 -8.98 -12.72
C SER A 603 8.55 -7.91 -13.11
N HIS A 604 9.64 -8.29 -13.77
CA HIS A 604 10.62 -7.36 -14.30
C HIS A 604 10.01 -6.47 -15.38
N LEU A 605 9.23 -7.02 -16.32
CA LEU A 605 8.52 -6.23 -17.33
C LEU A 605 7.56 -5.21 -16.68
N ALA A 606 6.78 -5.64 -15.68
CA ALA A 606 5.87 -4.76 -14.95
C ALA A 606 6.60 -3.62 -14.21
N GLN A 607 7.83 -3.85 -13.76
CA GLN A 607 8.68 -2.83 -13.15
C GLN A 607 9.26 -1.85 -14.17
N VAL A 608 9.83 -2.35 -15.28
CA VAL A 608 10.49 -1.52 -16.31
C VAL A 608 9.48 -0.67 -17.09
N VAL A 609 8.25 -1.15 -17.26
CA VAL A 609 7.18 -0.43 -17.94
C VAL A 609 6.61 0.73 -17.10
N GLN A 610 6.90 0.80 -15.79
CA GLN A 610 6.43 1.92 -14.97
C GLN A 610 6.95 3.27 -15.50
N PRO A 611 6.09 4.29 -15.61
CA PRO A 611 6.47 5.61 -16.10
C PRO A 611 7.45 6.30 -15.14
N THR A 612 8.45 6.95 -15.72
CA THR A 612 9.31 7.88 -14.98
C THR A 612 8.58 9.21 -14.75
N ALA A 613 9.05 10.01 -13.80
CA ALA A 613 8.45 11.30 -13.49
C ALA A 613 8.42 12.26 -14.69
N ASP A 614 9.44 12.21 -15.55
CA ASP A 614 9.52 13.08 -16.73
C ASP A 614 8.55 12.66 -17.83
N GLU A 615 8.31 11.36 -17.98
CA GLU A 615 7.31 10.84 -18.93
C GLU A 615 5.90 11.18 -18.50
N LEU A 616 5.58 11.06 -17.21
CA LEU A 616 4.30 11.52 -16.63
C LEU A 616 4.09 13.03 -16.87
N LYS A 617 5.14 13.86 -16.72
CA LYS A 617 5.08 15.30 -17.03
C LYS A 617 4.83 15.54 -18.52
N MET A 618 5.53 14.83 -19.41
CA MET A 618 5.34 14.96 -20.86
C MET A 618 3.94 14.51 -21.30
N GLU A 619 3.43 13.39 -20.78
CA GLU A 619 2.07 12.93 -21.04
C GLU A 619 1.02 13.90 -20.51
N LYS A 620 1.21 14.43 -19.30
CA LYS A 620 0.35 15.50 -18.77
C LYS A 620 0.37 16.73 -19.67
N THR A 621 1.54 17.18 -20.11
CA THR A 621 1.66 18.33 -21.02
C THR A 621 0.95 18.07 -22.35
N LYS A 622 1.08 16.88 -22.93
CA LYS A 622 0.36 16.48 -24.16
C LYS A 622 -1.16 16.47 -23.96
N ARG A 623 -1.64 15.96 -22.82
CA ARG A 623 -3.08 15.95 -22.47
C ARG A 623 -3.61 17.35 -22.20
N ASP A 624 -2.86 18.20 -21.51
CA ASP A 624 -3.20 19.60 -21.26
C ASP A 624 -3.28 20.39 -22.58
N LEU A 625 -2.37 20.16 -23.51
CA LEU A 625 -2.38 20.73 -24.87
C LEU A 625 -3.58 20.25 -25.69
N ALA A 626 -3.99 18.98 -25.55
CA ALA A 626 -5.20 18.47 -26.18
C ALA A 626 -6.45 19.10 -25.56
N TYR A 627 -6.48 19.23 -24.23
CA TYR A 627 -7.59 19.80 -23.46
C TYR A 627 -7.80 21.30 -23.73
N THR A 628 -6.72 22.08 -23.86
CA THR A 628 -6.78 23.51 -24.23
C THR A 628 -7.32 23.75 -25.64
N LYS A 629 -7.13 22.80 -26.58
CA LYS A 629 -7.74 22.88 -27.91
C LYS A 629 -9.26 22.70 -27.90
N PHE A 630 -9.82 22.07 -26.87
CA PHE A 630 -11.28 21.93 -26.69
C PHE A 630 -11.92 23.10 -25.92
N THR A 631 -11.12 23.96 -25.26
CA THR A 631 -11.63 25.03 -24.39
C THR A 631 -11.04 26.39 -24.74
N THR A 632 -11.73 27.21 -25.55
CA THR A 632 -11.65 28.69 -25.54
C THR A 632 -12.80 29.33 -26.35
N PRO A 633 -13.25 30.58 -26.06
CA PRO A 633 -13.43 31.22 -24.75
C PRO A 633 -14.79 31.99 -24.60
N GLN A 634 -15.28 32.16 -23.37
CA GLN A 634 -16.10 33.31 -22.96
C GLN A 634 -15.48 33.95 -21.70
N PRO A 635 -15.59 35.28 -21.53
CA PRO A 635 -14.77 36.02 -20.58
C PRO A 635 -15.23 35.74 -19.15
N VAL A 636 -14.40 35.03 -18.40
CA VAL A 636 -14.51 34.95 -16.94
C VAL A 636 -13.67 36.10 -16.37
N PRO A 637 -14.13 36.77 -15.29
CA PRO A 637 -13.42 37.89 -14.69
C PRO A 637 -11.98 37.51 -14.33
N GLN A 638 -11.12 38.53 -14.40
CA GLN A 638 -9.69 38.47 -14.17
C GLN A 638 -9.30 37.60 -12.97
N PRO A 639 -8.17 36.87 -13.06
CA PRO A 639 -7.60 36.17 -11.91
C PRO A 639 -7.32 37.20 -10.82
N VAL A 640 -7.88 36.98 -9.64
CA VAL A 640 -7.45 37.68 -8.44
C VAL A 640 -5.99 37.28 -8.19
N GLN A 641 -5.08 38.23 -8.34
CA GLN A 641 -3.76 38.21 -7.69
C GLN A 641 -3.74 39.30 -6.62
N PRO A 642 -2.90 39.22 -5.57
CA PRO A 642 -2.27 38.06 -4.91
C PRO A 642 -2.57 38.02 -3.38
N PRO A 643 -2.29 36.92 -2.65
CA PRO A 643 -2.15 36.98 -1.19
C PRO A 643 -0.82 37.66 -0.82
N THR A 644 -0.74 38.09 0.44
CA THR A 644 0.38 38.77 1.11
C THR A 644 1.75 38.38 0.54
N LYS A 645 2.48 39.35 -0.03
CA LYS A 645 3.76 39.10 -0.73
C LYS A 645 4.83 38.61 0.24
N LEU A 646 4.94 37.29 0.40
CA LEU A 646 6.20 36.64 0.74
C LEU A 646 7.19 37.01 -0.38
N LYS A 647 8.11 37.94 -0.09
CA LYS A 647 9.12 38.40 -1.05
C LYS A 647 10.32 37.46 -0.96
N VAL A 648 10.48 36.61 -1.97
CA VAL A 648 11.67 35.78 -2.11
C VAL A 648 12.26 36.01 -3.49
N GLU A 649 13.53 36.38 -3.56
CA GLU A 649 14.22 36.66 -4.83
C GLU A 649 14.69 35.37 -5.50
N GLY A 650 14.37 35.18 -6.78
CA GLY A 650 14.85 34.06 -7.60
C GLY A 650 13.83 32.92 -7.81
N PRO A 651 14.25 31.80 -8.44
CA PRO A 651 13.38 30.65 -8.67
C PRO A 651 12.96 30.02 -7.34
N VAL A 652 11.75 29.47 -7.27
CA VAL A 652 11.19 28.83 -6.07
C VAL A 652 10.67 27.44 -6.39
N ASN A 653 10.79 26.51 -5.43
CA ASN A 653 10.06 25.26 -5.48
C ASN A 653 8.57 25.55 -5.26
N LYS A 654 7.79 25.50 -6.35
CA LYS A 654 6.38 25.92 -6.35
C LYS A 654 5.55 25.25 -5.26
N ALA A 655 5.77 23.96 -4.99
CA ALA A 655 4.94 23.24 -4.03
C ALA A 655 5.32 23.54 -2.56
N VAL A 656 6.59 23.79 -2.26
CA VAL A 656 7.04 24.27 -0.93
C VAL A 656 6.60 25.73 -0.71
N PHE A 657 6.66 26.56 -1.76
CA PHE A 657 6.24 27.96 -1.69
C PHE A 657 4.73 28.08 -1.44
N VAL A 658 3.91 27.27 -2.11
CA VAL A 658 2.47 27.21 -1.85
C VAL A 658 2.18 26.84 -0.39
N ALA A 659 2.90 25.88 0.19
CA ALA A 659 2.74 25.53 1.60
C ALA A 659 3.08 26.71 2.54
N ALA A 660 4.08 27.52 2.19
CA ALA A 660 4.41 28.75 2.92
C ALA A 660 3.31 29.82 2.79
N GLU A 661 2.77 30.01 1.58
CA GLU A 661 1.64 30.93 1.32
C GLU A 661 0.38 30.52 2.07
N GLU A 662 0.11 29.22 2.22
CA GLU A 662 -1.03 28.70 3.00
C GLU A 662 -0.94 29.12 4.47
N VAL A 663 0.25 29.02 5.09
CA VAL A 663 0.47 29.49 6.46
C VAL A 663 0.28 31.00 6.53
N ALA A 664 0.95 31.76 5.66
CA ALA A 664 0.88 33.23 5.65
C ALA A 664 -0.56 33.73 5.47
N SER A 665 -1.33 33.12 4.56
CA SER A 665 -2.72 33.46 4.30
C SER A 665 -3.61 33.11 5.51
N ALA A 666 -3.36 31.97 6.17
CA ALA A 666 -4.10 31.58 7.36
C ALA A 666 -3.84 32.50 8.57
N MET A 667 -2.69 33.17 8.61
CA MET A 667 -2.31 34.12 9.68
C MET A 667 -2.67 35.57 9.36
N GLU A 668 -3.02 35.91 8.11
CA GLU A 668 -3.23 37.30 7.66
C GLU A 668 -4.27 38.05 8.51
N ALA A 669 -5.43 37.44 8.73
CA ALA A 669 -6.54 38.04 9.48
C ALA A 669 -6.39 37.96 11.02
N LYS A 670 -5.28 37.41 11.55
CA LYS A 670 -5.08 37.19 12.98
C LYS A 670 -4.29 38.32 13.65
N VAL A 671 -4.55 38.57 14.93
CA VAL A 671 -3.91 39.66 15.69
C VAL A 671 -2.53 39.24 16.18
N ARG A 672 -1.53 40.11 15.98
CA ARG A 672 -0.19 39.98 16.56
C ARG A 672 -0.07 40.89 17.77
N ASP A 673 -0.06 40.29 18.96
CA ASP A 673 0.11 41.00 20.23
C ASP A 673 1.02 40.20 21.18
N GLY A 674 1.28 40.75 22.37
CA GLY A 674 2.14 40.11 23.38
C GLY A 674 1.50 38.91 24.09
N THR A 675 0.27 38.50 23.72
CA THR A 675 -0.37 37.34 24.33
C THR A 675 0.26 36.04 23.81
N PRO A 676 0.11 34.91 24.52
CA PRO A 676 0.60 33.62 24.01
C PRO A 676 0.06 33.29 22.60
N LEU A 677 -1.16 33.71 22.26
CA LEU A 677 -1.73 33.52 20.92
C LEU A 677 -1.14 34.49 19.89
N GLY A 678 -0.98 35.77 20.22
CA GLY A 678 -0.35 36.73 19.33
C GLY A 678 1.11 36.37 19.03
N GLN A 679 1.83 35.82 20.03
CA GLN A 679 3.16 35.25 19.86
C GLN A 679 3.14 34.00 18.97
N LEU A 680 2.15 33.11 19.10
CA LEU A 680 1.97 31.97 18.18
C LEU A 680 1.80 32.42 16.73
N VAL A 681 0.98 33.44 16.49
CA VAL A 681 0.76 34.01 15.14
C VAL A 681 2.06 34.61 14.60
N SER A 682 2.80 35.37 15.42
CA SER A 682 4.09 35.95 15.02
C SER A 682 5.12 34.89 14.63
N TYR A 683 5.31 33.84 15.44
CA TYR A 683 6.23 32.77 15.09
C TYR A 683 5.74 31.94 13.89
N SER A 684 4.43 31.87 13.65
CA SER A 684 3.88 31.24 12.45
C SER A 684 4.18 32.03 11.18
N ASP A 685 4.20 33.37 11.26
CA ASP A 685 4.66 34.24 10.17
C ASP A 685 6.17 34.04 9.89
N ASP A 686 6.99 33.92 10.94
CA ASP A 686 8.43 33.64 10.81
C ASP A 686 8.70 32.27 10.17
N ILE A 687 7.88 31.27 10.51
CA ILE A 687 7.91 29.94 9.88
C ILE A 687 7.53 30.04 8.40
N ALA A 688 6.46 30.76 8.06
CA ALA A 688 6.04 30.95 6.67
C ALA A 688 7.15 31.64 5.84
N GLN A 689 7.79 32.68 6.39
CA GLN A 689 8.90 33.36 5.75
C GLN A 689 10.12 32.44 5.56
N ALA A 690 10.49 31.67 6.59
CA ALA A 690 11.60 30.73 6.51
C ALA A 690 11.31 29.56 5.55
N MET A 691 10.05 29.10 5.43
CA MET A 691 9.64 28.10 4.43
C MET A 691 9.69 28.67 3.00
N ALA A 692 9.36 29.94 2.81
CA ALA A 692 9.49 30.61 1.53
C ALA A 692 10.95 30.77 1.11
N GLU A 693 11.84 31.13 2.04
CA GLU A 693 13.30 31.14 1.85
C GLU A 693 13.82 29.74 1.50
N LEU A 694 13.41 28.71 2.24
CA LEU A 694 13.74 27.30 1.98
C LEU A 694 13.35 26.88 0.56
N SER A 695 12.19 27.32 0.08
CA SER A 695 11.73 27.05 -1.29
C SER A 695 12.66 27.64 -2.35
N SER A 696 13.18 28.84 -2.13
CA SER A 696 14.14 29.49 -3.04
C SER A 696 15.50 28.82 -2.98
N TYR A 697 16.02 28.53 -1.79
CA TYR A 697 17.28 27.81 -1.63
C TYR A 697 17.23 26.43 -2.29
N ALA A 698 16.12 25.70 -2.13
CA ALA A 698 15.92 24.41 -2.79
C ALA A 698 15.90 24.50 -4.32
N ALA A 699 15.30 25.54 -4.89
CA ALA A 699 15.27 25.74 -6.34
C ALA A 699 16.62 26.20 -6.92
N LYS A 700 17.44 26.90 -6.12
CA LYS A 700 18.81 27.30 -6.47
C LYS A 700 19.85 26.20 -6.23
N GLY A 701 19.49 25.14 -5.51
CA GLY A 701 20.44 24.13 -5.04
C GLY A 701 21.39 24.65 -3.94
N ASP A 702 20.99 25.70 -3.22
CA ASP A 702 21.78 26.28 -2.12
C ASP A 702 21.60 25.45 -0.84
N VAL A 703 22.49 24.47 -0.68
CA VAL A 703 22.53 23.54 0.44
C VAL A 703 22.65 24.26 1.79
N LYS A 704 23.52 25.27 1.89
CA LYS A 704 23.76 26.00 3.13
C LYS A 704 22.50 26.80 3.51
N GLY A 705 21.91 27.51 2.55
CA GLY A 705 20.66 28.22 2.72
C GLY A 705 19.51 27.29 3.16
N MET A 706 19.41 26.10 2.58
CA MET A 706 18.41 25.10 2.96
C MET A 706 18.56 24.65 4.42
N ILE A 707 19.77 24.30 4.85
CA ILE A 707 20.02 23.85 6.23
C ILE A 707 19.74 24.99 7.23
N MET A 708 20.15 26.23 6.91
CA MET A 708 19.90 27.39 7.76
C MET A 708 18.41 27.70 7.89
N ALA A 709 17.65 27.64 6.79
CA ALA A 709 16.21 27.83 6.82
C ALA A 709 15.50 26.73 7.64
N ALA A 710 15.90 25.46 7.48
CA ALA A 710 15.35 24.35 8.27
C ALA A 710 15.63 24.50 9.78
N ARG A 711 16.82 24.98 10.17
CA ARG A 711 17.14 25.28 11.58
C ARG A 711 16.29 26.43 12.13
N LYS A 712 16.15 27.52 11.38
CA LYS A 712 15.30 28.66 11.75
C LYS A 712 13.84 28.23 11.97
N ILE A 713 13.32 27.38 11.08
CA ILE A 713 11.99 26.77 11.22
C ILE A 713 11.88 25.97 12.52
N ALA A 714 12.86 25.11 12.82
CA ALA A 714 12.87 24.30 14.04
C ALA A 714 12.91 25.15 15.32
N ASP A 715 13.70 26.22 15.33
CA ASP A 715 13.76 27.14 16.47
C ASP A 715 12.44 27.89 16.67
N CYS A 716 11.80 28.34 15.59
CA CYS A 716 10.47 28.96 15.64
C CYS A 716 9.41 27.97 16.14
N ILE A 717 9.46 26.71 15.69
CA ILE A 717 8.58 25.65 16.16
C ILE A 717 8.75 25.39 17.66
N LYS A 718 9.98 25.38 18.20
CA LYS A 718 10.20 25.28 19.65
C LYS A 718 9.50 26.41 20.42
N GLN A 719 9.53 27.64 19.89
CA GLN A 719 8.80 28.76 20.48
C GLN A 719 7.27 28.61 20.34
N VAL A 720 6.80 28.09 19.21
CA VAL A 720 5.39 27.73 19.01
C VAL A 720 4.94 26.70 20.04
N GLN A 721 5.70 25.62 20.24
CA GLN A 721 5.40 24.58 21.21
C GLN A 721 5.37 25.13 22.65
N ALA A 722 6.31 25.99 23.02
CA ALA A 722 6.35 26.62 24.33
C ALA A 722 5.09 27.49 24.61
N ASN A 723 4.60 28.23 23.63
CA ASN A 723 3.42 29.08 23.78
C ASN A 723 2.11 28.29 23.66
N ALA A 724 2.05 27.29 22.78
CA ALA A 724 0.95 26.33 22.69
C ALA A 724 0.76 25.59 24.03
N LYS A 725 1.86 25.20 24.69
CA LYS A 725 1.83 24.58 26.02
C LYS A 725 1.17 25.48 27.07
N LYS A 726 1.57 26.75 27.16
CA LYS A 726 0.96 27.73 28.07
C LYS A 726 -0.55 27.87 27.85
N ILE A 727 -1.00 27.86 26.59
CA ILE A 727 -2.43 27.92 26.25
C ILE A 727 -3.14 26.63 26.65
N SER A 728 -2.52 25.47 26.37
CA SER A 728 -3.07 24.16 26.71
C SER A 728 -3.22 23.94 28.22
N ASP A 729 -2.27 24.44 29.02
CA ASP A 729 -2.28 24.31 30.48
C ASP A 729 -3.37 25.18 31.14
N ASN A 730 -3.71 26.30 30.49
CA ASN A 730 -4.77 27.20 30.92
C ASN A 730 -6.16 26.80 30.41
N CYS A 731 -6.26 25.84 29.48
CA CYS A 731 -7.53 25.34 28.94
C CYS A 731 -8.22 24.37 29.92
N ILE A 732 -9.51 24.56 30.15
CA ILE A 732 -10.34 23.70 31.01
C ILE A 732 -10.86 22.48 30.22
N ASP A 733 -11.06 22.62 28.90
CA ASP A 733 -11.57 21.56 28.05
C ASP A 733 -10.46 20.54 27.72
N PRO A 734 -10.59 19.27 28.15
CA PRO A 734 -9.57 18.24 27.92
C PRO A 734 -9.37 17.93 26.43
N ARG A 735 -10.41 18.03 25.60
CA ARG A 735 -10.32 17.72 24.17
C ARG A 735 -9.54 18.78 23.42
N LEU A 736 -9.81 20.05 23.71
CA LEU A 736 -9.09 21.18 23.11
C LEU A 736 -7.64 21.25 23.61
N LYS A 737 -7.42 20.92 24.89
CA LYS A 737 -6.08 20.77 25.46
C LYS A 737 -5.27 19.72 24.70
N SER A 738 -5.82 18.51 24.54
CA SER A 738 -5.18 17.45 23.76
C SER A 738 -4.97 17.88 22.31
N ALA A 739 -5.96 18.47 21.64
CA ALA A 739 -5.82 18.92 20.25
C ALA A 739 -4.64 19.90 20.04
N VAL A 740 -4.48 20.90 20.93
CA VAL A 740 -3.35 21.84 20.87
C VAL A 740 -2.01 21.14 21.05
N GLN A 741 -1.92 20.21 22.00
CA GLN A 741 -0.69 19.43 22.25
C GLN A 741 -0.38 18.50 21.07
N ASN A 742 -1.38 17.82 20.51
CA ASN A 742 -1.23 16.91 19.38
C ASN A 742 -0.66 17.62 18.15
N TYR A 743 -1.24 18.77 17.78
CA TYR A 743 -0.73 19.53 16.63
C TYR A 743 0.64 20.16 16.91
N SER A 744 0.91 20.55 18.15
CA SER A 744 2.20 21.06 18.62
C SER A 744 3.31 20.01 18.49
N ASP A 745 3.03 18.76 18.87
CA ASP A 745 3.96 17.64 18.74
C ASP A 745 4.16 17.27 17.26
N CYS A 746 3.09 17.28 16.46
CA CYS A 746 3.18 17.10 15.00
C CYS A 746 4.10 18.15 14.34
N GLY A 747 3.97 19.43 14.74
CA GLY A 747 4.84 20.50 14.25
C GLY A 747 6.31 20.27 14.61
N GLY A 748 6.59 19.82 15.84
CA GLY A 748 7.91 19.41 16.29
C GLY A 748 8.51 18.33 15.40
N ASN A 749 7.75 17.26 15.17
CA ASN A 749 8.18 16.13 14.35
C ASN A 749 8.51 16.55 12.92
N PHE A 750 7.64 17.32 12.25
CA PHE A 750 7.91 17.81 10.91
C PHE A 750 9.13 18.75 10.84
N SER A 751 9.40 19.51 11.90
CA SER A 751 10.58 20.38 11.95
C SER A 751 11.88 19.57 12.05
N THR A 752 11.92 18.52 12.87
CA THR A 752 13.07 17.61 12.98
C THR A 752 13.29 16.85 11.67
N GLN A 753 12.21 16.38 11.04
CA GLN A 753 12.23 15.76 9.72
C GLN A 753 12.79 16.69 8.65
N LEU A 754 12.40 17.96 8.66
CA LEU A 754 12.89 18.97 7.72
C LEU A 754 14.40 19.23 7.90
N LYS A 755 14.90 19.25 9.15
CA LYS A 755 16.35 19.34 9.45
C LYS A 755 17.11 18.16 8.87
N ILE A 756 16.64 16.93 9.12
CA ILE A 756 17.25 15.69 8.62
C ILE A 756 17.29 15.71 7.08
N LEU A 757 16.16 16.01 6.44
CA LEU A 757 16.04 16.03 4.99
C LEU A 757 16.99 17.04 4.34
N CYS A 758 17.08 18.26 4.89
CA CYS A 758 17.96 19.28 4.37
C CYS A 758 19.45 18.94 4.59
N ALA A 759 19.78 18.24 5.68
CA ALA A 759 21.14 17.73 5.93
C ALA A 759 21.55 16.67 4.89
N VAL A 760 20.62 15.78 4.53
CA VAL A 760 20.84 14.69 3.54
C VAL A 760 20.93 15.23 2.11
N LYS A 761 20.19 16.30 1.78
CA LYS A 761 20.10 16.87 0.41
C LYS A 761 21.32 17.70 -0.03
N SER A 762 22.42 17.66 0.71
CA SER A 762 23.59 18.53 0.58
C SER A 762 24.57 18.22 -0.57
N GLY A 763 24.19 17.38 -1.54
CA GLY A 763 25.02 16.99 -2.69
C GLY A 763 24.21 16.86 -3.98
N SER A 764 24.82 17.19 -5.12
CA SER A 764 24.21 17.43 -6.43
C SER A 764 23.57 16.22 -7.15
N ASP A 765 23.39 15.07 -6.50
CA ASP A 765 22.96 13.80 -7.13
C ASP A 765 21.63 13.21 -6.60
N ASP A 766 20.87 13.95 -5.78
CA ASP A 766 19.61 13.42 -5.24
C ASP A 766 18.43 13.65 -6.21
N GLY A 767 17.95 12.56 -6.83
CA GLY A 767 16.88 12.56 -7.84
C GLY A 767 15.46 12.96 -7.35
N PRO A 768 14.41 12.77 -8.18
CA PRO A 768 13.06 13.31 -7.98
C PRO A 768 12.37 12.99 -6.64
N ALA A 769 12.73 11.87 -6.00
CA ALA A 769 12.18 11.47 -4.71
C ALA A 769 12.50 12.47 -3.59
N ALA A 770 13.70 13.07 -3.60
CA ALA A 770 14.13 14.05 -2.58
C ALA A 770 13.39 15.40 -2.70
N GLU A 771 12.75 15.67 -3.84
CA GLU A 771 11.94 16.86 -4.04
C GLU A 771 10.51 16.65 -3.52
N GLU A 772 9.92 15.49 -3.80
CA GLU A 772 8.60 15.10 -3.29
C GLU A 772 8.56 14.99 -1.75
N GLN A 773 9.67 14.54 -1.16
CA GLN A 773 9.86 14.48 0.30
C GLN A 773 9.86 15.87 0.95
N LEU A 774 10.59 16.82 0.34
CA LEU A 774 10.65 18.20 0.83
C LEU A 774 9.27 18.86 0.77
N VAL A 775 8.53 18.61 -0.31
CA VAL A 775 7.16 19.09 -0.47
C VAL A 775 6.22 18.50 0.58
N THR A 776 6.34 17.20 0.87
CA THR A 776 5.48 16.55 1.87
C THR A 776 5.74 17.07 3.28
N CYS A 777 7.00 17.20 3.68
CA CYS A 777 7.35 17.79 4.99
C CYS A 777 6.89 19.25 5.10
N ALA A 778 7.07 20.05 4.04
CA ALA A 778 6.61 21.43 4.02
C ALA A 778 5.09 21.54 4.17
N ARG A 779 4.32 20.70 3.47
CA ARG A 779 2.85 20.66 3.58
C ARG A 779 2.38 20.17 4.95
N GLY A 780 3.02 19.11 5.48
CA GLY A 780 2.73 18.58 6.80
C GLY A 780 2.97 19.62 7.90
N LEU A 781 4.10 20.32 7.83
CA LEU A 781 4.45 21.42 8.73
C LEU A 781 3.46 22.58 8.62
N SER A 782 3.12 23.01 7.39
CA SER A 782 2.13 24.07 7.16
C SER A 782 0.79 23.75 7.81
N SER A 783 0.27 22.55 7.53
CA SER A 783 -0.98 22.06 8.11
C SER A 783 -0.92 22.01 9.65
N ALA A 784 0.18 21.51 10.21
CA ALA A 784 0.37 21.46 11.67
C ALA A 784 0.34 22.88 12.27
N VAL A 785 1.12 23.82 11.73
CA VAL A 785 1.17 25.21 12.22
C VAL A 785 -0.19 25.89 12.15
N ILE A 786 -0.92 25.75 11.04
CA ILE A 786 -2.27 26.28 10.88
C ILE A 786 -3.23 25.71 11.94
N ASN A 787 -3.17 24.39 12.17
CA ASN A 787 -4.05 23.71 13.11
C ASN A 787 -3.68 23.96 14.58
N ILE A 788 -2.40 24.19 14.91
CA ILE A 788 -1.97 24.67 16.23
C ILE A 788 -2.68 25.98 16.56
N VAL A 789 -2.60 26.97 15.66
CA VAL A 789 -3.18 28.30 15.90
C VAL A 789 -4.70 28.25 15.98
N LYS A 790 -5.38 27.49 15.08
CA LYS A 790 -6.84 27.30 15.14
C LYS A 790 -7.31 26.62 16.43
N SER A 791 -6.57 25.60 16.87
CA SER A 791 -6.89 24.90 18.11
C SER A 791 -6.61 25.77 19.33
N ALA A 792 -5.54 26.57 19.29
CA ALA A 792 -5.18 27.51 20.36
C ALA A 792 -6.21 28.63 20.53
N GLU A 793 -6.75 29.19 19.44
CA GLU A 793 -7.87 30.13 19.47
C GLU A 793 -9.10 29.52 20.15
N SER A 794 -9.43 28.29 19.78
CA SER A 794 -10.56 27.57 20.35
C SER A 794 -10.35 27.28 21.84
N ALA A 795 -9.13 26.92 22.24
CA ALA A 795 -8.75 26.61 23.62
C ALA A 795 -8.80 27.86 24.53
N ILE A 796 -8.42 29.04 24.02
CA ILE A 796 -8.47 30.30 24.79
C ILE A 796 -9.90 30.69 25.16
N LEU A 797 -10.88 30.41 24.31
CA LEU A 797 -12.30 30.63 24.62
C LEU A 797 -12.80 29.77 25.80
N LYS A 798 -12.03 28.74 26.19
CA LYS A 798 -12.31 27.80 27.28
C LYS A 798 -11.22 27.83 28.36
N SER A 799 -10.54 28.96 28.54
CA SER A 799 -9.50 29.10 29.57
C SER A 799 -10.08 29.27 30.98
N LYS A 800 -9.28 28.91 32.00
CA LYS A 800 -9.52 29.31 33.40
C LYS A 800 -9.57 30.84 33.47
N LYS A 801 -10.67 31.39 33.96
CA LYS A 801 -10.80 32.83 34.26
C LYS A 801 -9.95 33.20 35.45
#